data_AF-A0A953XU43-F1
#
_entry.id   AF-A0A953XU43-F1
#
_cell.length_a   1.000
_cell.length_b   1.000
_cell.length_c   1.000
_cell.angle_alpha   90.00
_cell.angle_beta   90.00
_cell.angle_gamma   90.00
#
_symmetry.space_group_name_H-M   'P 1'
#
loop_
_entity.id
_entity.type
_entity.pdbx_description
1 polymer ?
#
loop_
_entity_poly.entity_id
_entity_poly.type
_entity_poly.pdbx_seq_one_letter_code
_entity_poly.pdbx_strand_id
1 'polypeptide(L)'
;MPKTKTNLIGRSTAFRKALQEASLAATQDAPVLIYGETGSGKGVLASHIHRRSAREGRLVSLNCATFQSNLFESELFGHMKGAFTGAVKDTPGLFEAAEGGTLFLDEIGDTPVEIQPKLLRALEEGVVRRVGGTREIPVDVRLVCATNQDLKQLIAEGRFREDLYYRINSFVVTLPPLRDRVDDIEELATSFLGEHFESDLNAPSLSIEAADALKRYPWPGNIRELRSAMAYAVAQAGERTTILLEDLPESVQADEQQQATVKTAGGHIEDFRELYRRGAEDAQLWAKFLLTLNEHLGSNKFARGDMLDCLRAVRGADPTNNSLVNEWQRHIKPVPLRLNLIHEEGKKLRIDLDACRRALIDSPLDESEVDEGPETITETAVEPQPSLSERRTRTNLDSPRTTFIGRKAEHQKLVEVLLNGQPNVITLTGPGGTGKTRLSREVGRSLTGSFKGGVWFADLTESRNIEGVAYAVAQALGAPLTGNQAPELAVRAMLSSRPPCLLILDNFEQVAEVASAVVGDWVRGAPNVQFLITSRALLGIEGEQEFELKPLPLPDGNSTLSEIQRSEAVRLFVDRARVHHVGFELDEKSGPAVAQICARLEGMPLAIELAAARTVIMRPEQIAARLDRIFDVLKSSRRDLAPRQRSLHATIDWSYDLLSEPERWAFAQLSVFRGGFFLDSAETVLDLSRFSEAPAAMDLLQSLREKSLLRATETPHETRFGMYQVIREYAAERWLELASDTERESVNARFAEYFRRYAAEWDRRIHTQDALEALDRLDYARSNLQEVLQWAQAGISDPDKQKIFVDISLHMYSLLRVRGPARQRVPALDAVLDMVRDEDPAMRARLLFLQSQSHREAGDPAEGYKLAVEAVTLAKTTADENLIATAKFNLAGVEYAQGQTGKAQALHREVLEVFRATGNRANEARVLSRMALLGTEIGDFSESLENSRKSEEIMRELGDLSGLGFVLSTRGNMYHRHAELEQAVTYFVEAEKIYRELNDKRMIAMCLGNLALLNRQLRRFDAAEPLVHECTELARELGDRLTLAKNLMNTGIMYVELGHFDRAEPVLKEGAPLFAEHNLPILQAVCIENLAFIAGQRGDLESALAGFNEAESLCDDAEDMTLVGIRTARAETLIMHGRNSEAAPLAVAAVDAWHNSSQPHGRDLFRALVAHARTTQDAKMAIQSAEEAMQLARQLHFSADDPSPSIQASLKFLSNFQKK
;
A
#
# COMPACT_ATOMS: atom_id res chain seq x y z
N MET A 1 -46.28 -21.95 -42.24
CA MET A 1 -46.71 -20.69 -41.61
C MET A 1 -46.01 -19.53 -42.33
N PRO A 2 -46.63 -18.35 -42.45
CA PRO A 2 -46.74 -17.61 -43.72
C PRO A 2 -45.40 -17.13 -44.29
N LYS A 3 -45.20 -17.32 -45.61
CA LYS A 3 -44.15 -16.67 -46.40
C LYS A 3 -44.45 -15.17 -46.48
N THR A 4 -44.08 -14.38 -45.48
CA THR A 4 -44.18 -12.91 -45.56
C THR A 4 -43.26 -12.42 -46.69
N LYS A 5 -43.86 -11.74 -47.68
CA LYS A 5 -43.15 -11.10 -48.80
C LYS A 5 -42.23 -10.00 -48.26
N THR A 6 -40.97 -10.29 -47.99
CA THR A 6 -39.93 -9.25 -47.88
C THR A 6 -39.62 -8.73 -49.28
N ASN A 7 -40.45 -7.82 -49.77
CA ASN A 7 -40.16 -7.03 -50.96
C ASN A 7 -39.00 -6.08 -50.63
N LEU A 8 -37.94 -6.09 -51.44
CA LEU A 8 -36.90 -5.06 -51.38
C LEU A 8 -37.50 -3.78 -51.98
N ILE A 9 -37.49 -2.69 -51.21
CA ILE A 9 -38.12 -1.42 -51.56
C ILE A 9 -37.03 -0.41 -51.93
N GLY A 10 -37.19 0.26 -53.08
CA GLY A 10 -36.30 1.31 -53.57
C GLY A 10 -36.40 1.54 -55.09
N ARG A 11 -36.41 2.82 -55.49
CA ARG A 11 -36.52 3.32 -56.86
C ARG A 11 -35.24 4.00 -57.35
N SER A 12 -34.29 4.29 -56.47
CA SER A 12 -33.02 4.91 -56.78
C SER A 12 -32.23 4.08 -57.80
N THR A 13 -31.58 4.77 -58.73
CA THR A 13 -30.77 4.13 -59.78
C THR A 13 -29.63 3.31 -59.20
N ALA A 14 -28.99 3.81 -58.13
CA ALA A 14 -27.89 3.15 -57.44
C ALA A 14 -28.32 1.85 -56.76
N PHE A 15 -29.48 1.82 -56.08
CA PHE A 15 -29.99 0.60 -55.46
C PHE A 15 -30.45 -0.43 -56.50
N ARG A 16 -31.12 0.00 -57.58
CA ARG A 16 -31.53 -0.90 -58.67
C ARG A 16 -30.35 -1.58 -59.34
N LYS A 17 -29.23 -0.87 -59.50
CA LYS A 17 -27.98 -1.44 -60.00
C LYS A 17 -27.45 -2.52 -59.06
N ALA A 18 -27.34 -2.24 -57.76
CA ALA A 18 -26.92 -3.23 -56.76
C ALA A 18 -27.85 -4.46 -56.73
N LEU A 19 -29.16 -4.26 -56.90
CA LEU A 19 -30.15 -5.34 -56.95
C LEU A 19 -30.02 -6.21 -58.21
N GLN A 20 -29.70 -5.60 -59.37
CA GLN A 20 -29.41 -6.32 -60.61
C GLN A 20 -28.13 -7.16 -60.47
N GLU A 21 -27.06 -6.59 -59.92
CA GLU A 21 -25.80 -7.28 -59.65
C GLU A 21 -26.01 -8.46 -58.67
N ALA A 22 -26.75 -8.24 -57.57
CA ALA A 22 -27.11 -9.30 -56.63
C ALA A 22 -27.97 -10.40 -57.28
N SER A 23 -28.90 -10.04 -58.16
CA SER A 23 -29.74 -11.01 -58.88
C SER A 23 -28.94 -11.84 -59.88
N LEU A 24 -27.98 -11.22 -60.57
CA LEU A 24 -27.06 -11.92 -61.46
C LEU A 24 -26.17 -12.87 -60.66
N ALA A 25 -25.59 -12.39 -59.56
CA ALA A 25 -24.80 -13.21 -58.65
C ALA A 25 -25.60 -14.39 -58.10
N ALA A 26 -26.89 -14.21 -57.79
CA ALA A 26 -27.75 -15.28 -57.29
C ALA A 26 -27.88 -16.48 -58.25
N THR A 27 -27.81 -16.27 -59.57
CA THR A 27 -27.88 -17.33 -60.59
C THR A 27 -26.64 -18.22 -60.66
N GLN A 28 -25.53 -17.76 -60.09
CA GLN A 28 -24.27 -18.49 -60.03
C GLN A 28 -24.08 -19.08 -58.63
N ASP A 29 -23.36 -20.19 -58.54
CA ASP A 29 -23.08 -20.85 -57.26
C ASP A 29 -21.78 -20.36 -56.59
N ALA A 30 -21.23 -19.25 -57.07
CA ALA A 30 -19.99 -18.67 -56.56
C ALA A 30 -20.20 -17.85 -55.27
N PRO A 31 -19.13 -17.64 -54.47
CA PRO A 31 -19.14 -16.73 -53.34
C PRO A 31 -19.49 -15.29 -53.74
N VAL A 32 -20.22 -14.60 -52.85
CA VAL A 32 -20.62 -13.19 -53.07
C VAL A 32 -20.11 -12.34 -51.91
N LEU A 33 -19.43 -11.23 -52.21
CA LEU A 33 -18.97 -10.24 -51.24
C LEU A 33 -19.80 -8.95 -51.37
N ILE A 34 -20.41 -8.53 -50.27
CA ILE A 34 -21.25 -7.34 -50.18
C ILE A 34 -20.50 -6.24 -49.43
N TYR A 35 -20.19 -5.14 -50.10
CA TYR A 35 -19.69 -3.93 -49.44
C TYR A 35 -20.86 -3.02 -49.10
N GLY A 36 -20.82 -2.42 -47.91
CA GLY A 36 -21.79 -1.39 -47.54
C GLY A 36 -21.61 -0.92 -46.11
N GLU A 37 -21.96 0.34 -45.87
CA GLU A 37 -21.92 0.92 -44.54
C GLU A 37 -22.82 0.17 -43.56
N THR A 38 -22.53 0.32 -42.27
CA THR A 38 -23.36 -0.23 -41.20
C THR A 38 -24.80 0.25 -41.34
N GLY A 39 -25.77 -0.68 -41.25
CA GLY A 39 -27.20 -0.34 -41.37
C GLY A 39 -27.72 -0.13 -42.80
N SER A 40 -26.91 -0.33 -43.85
CA SER A 40 -27.35 -0.18 -45.27
C SER A 40 -28.27 -1.29 -45.81
N GLY A 41 -28.47 -2.38 -45.05
CA GLY A 41 -29.36 -3.49 -45.43
C GLY A 41 -28.66 -4.75 -46.00
N LYS A 42 -27.36 -4.94 -45.73
CA LYS A 42 -26.55 -6.07 -46.23
C LYS A 42 -27.18 -7.46 -45.99
N GLY A 43 -27.71 -7.71 -44.79
CA GLY A 43 -28.38 -8.98 -44.46
C GLY A 43 -29.68 -9.23 -45.25
N VAL A 44 -30.43 -8.18 -45.59
CA VAL A 44 -31.64 -8.29 -46.42
C VAL A 44 -31.26 -8.63 -47.86
N LEU A 45 -30.17 -8.05 -48.37
CA LEU A 45 -29.62 -8.36 -49.69
C LEU A 45 -29.07 -9.80 -49.75
N ALA A 46 -28.36 -10.27 -48.72
CA ALA A 46 -27.92 -11.66 -48.60
C ALA A 46 -29.10 -12.65 -48.61
N SER A 47 -30.17 -12.32 -47.88
CA SER A 47 -31.41 -13.10 -47.88
C SER A 47 -32.11 -13.10 -49.25
N HIS A 48 -31.96 -12.04 -50.04
CA HIS A 48 -32.47 -11.98 -51.41
C HIS A 48 -31.66 -12.87 -52.36
N ILE A 49 -30.33 -12.83 -52.27
CA ILE A 49 -29.42 -13.67 -53.06
C ILE A 49 -29.73 -15.16 -52.83
N HIS A 50 -29.86 -15.57 -51.56
CA HIS A 50 -30.20 -16.94 -51.21
C HIS A 50 -31.55 -17.37 -51.83
N ARG A 51 -32.61 -16.57 -51.66
CA ARG A 51 -33.96 -16.88 -52.18
C ARG A 51 -34.06 -16.96 -53.70
N ARG A 52 -33.18 -16.28 -54.43
CA ARG A 52 -33.11 -16.32 -55.91
C ARG A 52 -32.11 -17.33 -56.45
N SER A 53 -31.35 -17.99 -55.58
CA SER A 53 -30.41 -19.04 -55.97
C SER A 53 -31.12 -20.37 -56.19
N ALA A 54 -30.42 -21.34 -56.80
CA ALA A 54 -30.89 -22.71 -56.97
C ALA A 54 -30.74 -23.58 -55.69
N ARG A 55 -30.26 -23.00 -54.58
CA ARG A 55 -30.02 -23.73 -53.32
C ARG A 55 -31.32 -23.88 -52.53
N GLU A 56 -31.61 -25.11 -52.09
CA GLU A 56 -32.83 -25.45 -51.32
C GLU A 56 -32.58 -25.56 -49.79
N GLY A 57 -31.32 -25.60 -49.36
CA GLY A 57 -30.94 -25.67 -47.94
C GLY A 57 -31.16 -24.34 -47.20
N ARG A 58 -30.87 -24.31 -45.89
CA ARG A 58 -31.12 -23.12 -45.06
C ARG A 58 -30.09 -22.01 -45.26
N LEU A 59 -30.54 -20.76 -45.09
CA LEU A 59 -29.65 -19.62 -44.84
C LEU A 59 -29.23 -19.62 -43.37
N VAL A 60 -27.93 -19.74 -43.12
CA VAL A 60 -27.33 -19.68 -41.78
C VAL A 60 -26.51 -18.41 -41.71
N SER A 61 -26.78 -17.54 -40.73
CA SER A 61 -26.07 -16.27 -40.58
C SER A 61 -25.18 -16.27 -39.34
N LEU A 62 -23.97 -15.72 -39.47
CA LEU A 62 -23.01 -15.50 -38.40
C LEU A 62 -22.46 -14.07 -38.51
N ASN A 63 -22.43 -13.34 -37.40
CA ASN A 63 -21.72 -12.06 -37.33
C ASN A 63 -20.32 -12.29 -36.77
N CYS A 64 -19.30 -12.03 -37.59
CA CYS A 64 -17.90 -12.31 -37.24
C CYS A 64 -17.36 -11.44 -36.11
N ALA A 65 -17.97 -10.28 -35.82
CA ALA A 65 -17.57 -9.39 -34.74
C ALA A 65 -18.01 -9.85 -33.34
N THR A 66 -18.83 -10.91 -33.22
CA THR A 66 -19.54 -11.24 -31.96
C THR A 66 -18.90 -12.31 -31.06
N PHE A 67 -17.76 -12.92 -31.45
CA PHE A 67 -17.19 -14.07 -30.72
C PHE A 67 -15.68 -13.94 -30.43
N GLN A 68 -15.25 -14.50 -29.28
CA GLN A 68 -13.83 -14.78 -29.01
C GLN A 68 -13.31 -15.88 -29.96
N SER A 69 -12.05 -15.79 -30.42
CA SER A 69 -11.49 -16.62 -31.50
C SER A 69 -11.68 -18.13 -31.34
N ASN A 70 -11.55 -18.68 -30.12
CA ASN A 70 -11.75 -20.12 -29.86
C ASN A 70 -13.24 -20.54 -29.91
N LEU A 71 -14.16 -19.68 -29.48
CA LEU A 71 -15.59 -19.93 -29.55
C LEU A 71 -16.09 -19.78 -30.99
N PHE A 72 -15.56 -18.78 -31.71
CA PHE A 72 -15.82 -18.55 -33.12
C PHE A 72 -15.46 -19.78 -33.97
N GLU A 73 -14.30 -20.38 -33.73
CA GLU A 73 -13.88 -21.60 -34.43
C GLU A 73 -14.85 -22.78 -34.16
N SER A 74 -15.24 -22.95 -32.90
CA SER A 74 -16.16 -24.01 -32.48
C SER A 74 -17.55 -23.85 -33.07
N GLU A 75 -18.10 -22.64 -33.13
CA GLU A 75 -19.40 -22.38 -33.76
C GLU A 75 -19.33 -22.64 -35.27
N LEU A 76 -18.30 -22.13 -35.93
CA LEU A 76 -18.17 -22.20 -37.38
C LEU A 76 -17.94 -23.63 -37.89
N PHE A 77 -17.03 -24.38 -37.27
CA PHE A 77 -16.61 -25.72 -37.72
C PHE A 77 -17.09 -26.89 -36.85
N GLY A 78 -17.69 -26.62 -35.69
CA GLY A 78 -18.10 -27.64 -34.74
C GLY A 78 -16.94 -28.16 -33.89
N HIS A 79 -17.22 -28.98 -32.87
CA HIS A 79 -16.20 -29.56 -32.00
C HIS A 79 -16.51 -31.01 -31.63
N MET A 80 -15.45 -31.76 -31.30
CA MET A 80 -15.59 -33.07 -30.64
C MET A 80 -15.57 -32.92 -29.13
N LYS A 81 -16.17 -33.90 -28.44
CA LYS A 81 -16.12 -34.03 -26.99
C LYS A 81 -14.66 -34.01 -26.52
N GLY A 82 -14.35 -33.11 -25.60
CA GLY A 82 -12.99 -32.94 -25.05
C GLY A 82 -12.06 -32.04 -25.86
N ALA A 83 -12.53 -31.39 -26.93
CA ALA A 83 -11.71 -30.45 -27.72
C ALA A 83 -11.24 -29.21 -26.93
N PHE A 84 -12.04 -28.75 -25.97
CA PHE A 84 -11.72 -27.66 -25.04
C PHE A 84 -12.56 -27.78 -23.74
N THR A 85 -12.24 -26.97 -22.73
CA THR A 85 -12.96 -26.91 -21.44
C THR A 85 -14.42 -26.45 -21.66
N GLY A 86 -15.36 -27.39 -21.63
CA GLY A 86 -16.79 -27.16 -21.89
C GLY A 86 -17.37 -27.99 -23.05
N ALA A 87 -16.53 -28.65 -23.85
CA ALA A 87 -16.94 -29.56 -24.92
C ALA A 87 -17.44 -30.91 -24.35
N VAL A 88 -18.62 -30.92 -23.73
CA VAL A 88 -19.20 -32.11 -23.06
C VAL A 88 -19.74 -33.15 -24.05
N LYS A 89 -20.08 -32.72 -25.27
CA LYS A 89 -20.59 -33.57 -26.37
C LYS A 89 -20.07 -33.08 -27.73
N ASP A 90 -20.16 -33.93 -28.74
CA ASP A 90 -19.89 -33.54 -30.12
C ASP A 90 -20.97 -32.57 -30.62
N THR A 91 -20.57 -31.46 -31.23
CA THR A 91 -21.47 -30.43 -31.76
C THR A 91 -21.11 -30.12 -33.21
N PRO A 92 -22.05 -30.22 -34.17
CA PRO A 92 -21.80 -29.86 -35.57
C PRO A 92 -21.66 -28.35 -35.73
N GLY A 93 -20.82 -27.92 -36.68
CA GLY A 93 -20.57 -26.49 -36.97
C GLY A 93 -21.60 -25.84 -37.88
N LEU A 94 -21.51 -24.52 -38.04
CA LEU A 94 -22.37 -23.74 -38.93
C LEU A 94 -22.18 -24.09 -40.42
N PHE A 95 -21.01 -24.58 -40.83
CA PHE A 95 -20.84 -25.16 -42.17
C PHE A 95 -21.69 -26.41 -42.37
N GLU A 96 -21.64 -27.37 -41.44
CA GLU A 96 -22.52 -28.56 -41.48
C GLU A 96 -23.99 -28.16 -41.36
N ALA A 97 -24.26 -27.07 -40.63
CA ALA A 97 -25.60 -26.53 -40.51
C ALA A 97 -26.13 -26.05 -41.86
N ALA A 98 -25.31 -25.34 -42.63
CA ALA A 98 -25.70 -24.70 -43.89
C ALA A 98 -25.69 -25.64 -45.11
N GLU A 99 -25.60 -26.96 -44.90
CA GLU A 99 -25.52 -27.96 -45.96
C GLU A 99 -26.65 -27.81 -47.02
N GLY A 100 -26.26 -27.78 -48.29
CA GLY A 100 -27.15 -27.55 -49.44
C GLY A 100 -27.73 -26.13 -49.53
N GLY A 101 -27.33 -25.23 -48.63
CA GLY A 101 -27.88 -23.90 -48.42
C GLY A 101 -26.85 -22.78 -48.59
N THR A 102 -26.90 -21.78 -47.72
CA THR A 102 -26.02 -20.60 -47.80
C THR A 102 -25.55 -20.19 -46.41
N LEU A 103 -24.25 -19.99 -46.23
CA LEU A 103 -23.65 -19.42 -45.04
C LEU A 103 -23.41 -17.92 -45.28
N PHE A 104 -24.04 -17.08 -44.48
CA PHE A 104 -23.87 -15.63 -44.49
C PHE A 104 -22.94 -15.20 -43.36
N LEU A 105 -21.78 -14.65 -43.71
CA LEU A 105 -20.80 -14.10 -42.78
C LEU A 105 -20.87 -12.57 -42.82
N ASP A 106 -21.49 -11.97 -41.81
CA ASP A 106 -21.54 -10.51 -41.65
C ASP A 106 -20.27 -10.01 -40.97
N GLU A 107 -19.79 -8.85 -41.41
CA GLU A 107 -18.51 -8.25 -41.02
C GLU A 107 -17.29 -9.19 -41.16
N ILE A 108 -17.12 -9.79 -42.35
CA ILE A 108 -16.02 -10.74 -42.66
C ILE A 108 -14.62 -10.16 -42.36
N GLY A 109 -14.46 -8.83 -42.41
CA GLY A 109 -13.21 -8.13 -42.06
C GLY A 109 -12.77 -8.34 -40.60
N ASP A 110 -13.70 -8.63 -39.70
CA ASP A 110 -13.42 -8.89 -38.28
C ASP A 110 -13.06 -10.36 -37.97
N THR A 111 -12.92 -11.19 -39.01
CA THR A 111 -12.55 -12.60 -38.83
C THR A 111 -11.10 -12.74 -38.32
N PRO A 112 -10.84 -13.44 -37.20
CA PRO A 112 -9.49 -13.66 -36.70
C PRO A 112 -8.55 -14.31 -37.73
N VAL A 113 -7.30 -13.83 -37.81
CA VAL A 113 -6.31 -14.27 -38.81
C VAL A 113 -6.06 -15.77 -38.77
N GLU A 114 -6.15 -16.40 -37.59
CA GLU A 114 -5.94 -17.84 -37.39
C GLU A 114 -7.06 -18.70 -38.01
N ILE A 115 -8.23 -18.12 -38.26
CA ILE A 115 -9.42 -18.80 -38.78
C ILE A 115 -9.51 -18.68 -40.30
N GLN A 116 -8.97 -17.60 -40.85
CA GLN A 116 -8.97 -17.33 -42.30
C GLN A 116 -8.41 -18.49 -43.15
N PRO A 117 -7.33 -19.21 -42.76
CA PRO A 117 -6.86 -20.39 -43.49
C PRO A 117 -7.86 -21.56 -43.50
N LYS A 118 -8.63 -21.72 -42.41
CA LYS A 118 -9.63 -22.80 -42.31
C LYS A 118 -10.87 -22.48 -43.13
N LEU A 119 -11.26 -21.20 -43.19
CA LEU A 119 -12.29 -20.71 -44.11
C LEU A 119 -11.87 -20.89 -45.56
N LEU A 120 -10.64 -20.52 -45.91
CA LEU A 120 -10.10 -20.72 -47.26
C LEU A 120 -10.17 -22.20 -47.65
N ARG A 121 -9.71 -23.08 -46.75
CA ARG A 121 -9.75 -24.53 -46.97
C ARG A 121 -11.17 -25.07 -47.17
N ALA A 122 -12.14 -24.60 -46.37
CA ALA A 122 -13.54 -24.99 -46.55
C ALA A 122 -14.09 -24.59 -47.92
N LEU A 123 -13.66 -23.43 -48.45
CA LEU A 123 -14.07 -22.91 -49.76
C LEU A 123 -13.35 -23.55 -50.94
N GLU A 124 -12.12 -24.02 -50.77
CA GLU A 124 -11.33 -24.65 -51.84
C GLU A 124 -11.58 -26.14 -51.94
N GLU A 125 -11.59 -26.84 -50.81
CA GLU A 125 -11.67 -28.30 -50.76
C GLU A 125 -13.09 -28.82 -50.52
N GLY A 126 -14.05 -27.96 -50.11
CA GLY A 126 -15.41 -28.38 -49.78
C GLY A 126 -15.49 -29.32 -48.58
N VAL A 127 -14.49 -29.25 -47.68
CA VAL A 127 -14.43 -30.08 -46.47
C VAL A 127 -14.13 -29.22 -45.24
N VAL A 128 -14.72 -29.59 -44.11
CA VAL A 128 -14.43 -29.00 -42.79
C VAL A 128 -13.94 -30.06 -41.82
N ARG A 129 -13.19 -29.63 -40.80
CA ARG A 129 -12.78 -30.47 -39.68
C ARG A 129 -13.26 -29.84 -38.39
N ARG A 130 -13.91 -30.63 -37.54
CA ARG A 130 -14.31 -30.20 -36.19
C ARG A 130 -13.08 -29.92 -35.34
N VAL A 131 -13.19 -28.93 -34.44
CA VAL A 131 -12.14 -28.62 -33.47
C VAL A 131 -11.85 -29.86 -32.61
N GLY A 132 -10.57 -30.22 -32.50
CA GLY A 132 -10.10 -31.43 -31.81
C GLY A 132 -10.26 -32.74 -32.60
N GLY A 133 -10.88 -32.71 -33.78
CA GLY A 133 -11.08 -33.87 -34.65
C GLY A 133 -10.13 -33.92 -35.85
N THR A 134 -9.81 -35.13 -36.30
CA THR A 134 -8.97 -35.38 -37.49
C THR A 134 -9.77 -35.80 -38.72
N ARG A 135 -11.09 -36.06 -38.56
CA ARG A 135 -11.98 -36.49 -39.64
C ARG A 135 -12.40 -35.29 -40.50
N GLU A 136 -12.24 -35.44 -41.80
CA GLU A 136 -12.79 -34.51 -42.80
C GLU A 136 -14.26 -34.81 -43.06
N ILE A 137 -15.06 -33.75 -43.09
CA ILE A 137 -16.51 -33.78 -43.31
C ILE A 137 -16.78 -32.99 -44.60
N PRO A 138 -17.26 -33.63 -45.68
CA PRO A 138 -17.65 -32.90 -46.88
C PRO A 138 -18.86 -32.01 -46.57
N VAL A 139 -18.80 -30.78 -47.05
CA VAL A 139 -19.88 -29.79 -46.93
C VAL A 139 -20.10 -29.07 -48.25
N ASP A 140 -21.36 -28.97 -48.66
CA ASP A 140 -21.77 -28.25 -49.86
C ASP A 140 -22.53 -26.97 -49.48
N VAL A 141 -21.77 -25.87 -49.32
CA VAL A 141 -22.27 -24.60 -48.79
C VAL A 141 -21.84 -23.44 -49.67
N ARG A 142 -22.80 -22.61 -50.07
CA ARG A 142 -22.50 -21.33 -50.73
C ARG A 142 -22.18 -20.26 -49.68
N LEU A 143 -21.11 -19.49 -49.90
CA LEU A 143 -20.73 -18.39 -49.00
C LEU A 143 -21.21 -17.02 -49.50
N VAL A 144 -21.86 -16.24 -48.63
CA VAL A 144 -22.11 -14.82 -48.84
C VAL A 144 -21.46 -14.05 -47.70
N CYS A 145 -20.58 -13.11 -48.01
CA CYS A 145 -19.88 -12.28 -47.03
C CYS A 145 -20.36 -10.83 -47.12
N ALA A 146 -20.34 -10.12 -46.00
CA ALA A 146 -20.59 -8.68 -45.95
C ALA A 146 -19.52 -7.96 -45.11
N THR A 147 -19.18 -6.72 -45.46
CA THR A 147 -18.24 -5.89 -44.69
C THR A 147 -18.45 -4.41 -44.97
N ASN A 148 -18.19 -3.57 -43.97
CA ASN A 148 -18.02 -2.12 -44.13
C ASN A 148 -16.55 -1.68 -44.25
N GLN A 149 -15.59 -2.56 -43.93
CA GLN A 149 -14.15 -2.27 -43.91
C GLN A 149 -13.51 -2.47 -45.29
N ASP A 150 -12.45 -1.72 -45.59
CA ASP A 150 -11.64 -1.92 -46.80
C ASP A 150 -10.71 -3.13 -46.61
N LEU A 151 -11.09 -4.27 -47.22
CA LEU A 151 -10.32 -5.51 -47.13
C LEU A 151 -8.92 -5.39 -47.73
N LYS A 152 -8.69 -4.50 -48.71
CA LYS A 152 -7.36 -4.28 -49.28
C LYS A 152 -6.44 -3.58 -48.29
N GLN A 153 -6.97 -2.64 -47.52
CA GLN A 153 -6.23 -2.01 -46.44
C GLN A 153 -5.89 -3.02 -45.33
N LEU A 154 -6.84 -3.89 -44.95
CA LEU A 154 -6.59 -4.94 -43.96
C LEU A 154 -5.53 -5.95 -44.42
N ILE A 155 -5.41 -6.21 -45.73
CA ILE A 155 -4.32 -7.01 -46.30
C ILE A 155 -2.97 -6.29 -46.11
N ALA A 156 -2.90 -4.99 -46.40
CA ALA A 156 -1.68 -4.19 -46.21
C ALA A 156 -1.23 -4.13 -44.75
N GLU A 157 -2.18 -4.14 -43.80
CA GLU A 157 -1.93 -4.19 -42.35
C GLU A 157 -1.59 -5.60 -41.83
N GLY A 158 -1.62 -6.64 -42.68
CA GLY A 158 -1.38 -8.03 -42.28
C GLY A 158 -2.52 -8.66 -41.45
N ARG A 159 -3.70 -8.03 -41.44
CA ARG A 159 -4.88 -8.45 -40.66
C ARG A 159 -5.88 -9.28 -41.47
N PHE A 160 -5.75 -9.31 -42.79
CA PHE A 160 -6.56 -10.15 -43.68
C PHE A 160 -5.69 -10.83 -44.73
N ARG A 161 -5.96 -12.11 -45.03
CA ARG A 161 -5.17 -12.87 -45.99
C ARG A 161 -5.61 -12.58 -47.42
N GLU A 162 -4.61 -12.33 -48.26
CA GLU A 162 -4.79 -12.06 -49.68
C GLU A 162 -5.42 -13.24 -50.44
N ASP A 163 -5.03 -14.47 -50.10
CA ASP A 163 -5.58 -15.70 -50.71
C ASP A 163 -7.09 -15.88 -50.46
N LEU A 164 -7.54 -15.68 -49.21
CA LEU A 164 -8.96 -15.69 -48.85
C LEU A 164 -9.75 -14.58 -49.55
N TYR A 165 -9.18 -13.37 -49.63
CA TYR A 165 -9.81 -12.26 -50.35
C TYR A 165 -10.10 -12.63 -51.80
N TYR A 166 -9.11 -13.16 -52.53
CA TYR A 166 -9.31 -13.57 -53.92
C TYR A 166 -10.37 -14.66 -54.08
N ARG A 167 -10.53 -15.55 -53.09
CA ARG A 167 -11.54 -16.61 -53.13
C ARG A 167 -12.98 -16.09 -52.92
N ILE A 168 -13.17 -15.16 -51.99
CA ILE A 168 -14.51 -14.63 -51.66
C ILE A 168 -14.95 -13.47 -52.59
N ASN A 169 -14.02 -12.80 -53.25
CA ASN A 169 -14.25 -11.64 -54.10
C ASN A 169 -14.71 -12.00 -55.53
N SER A 170 -15.40 -13.14 -55.72
CA SER A 170 -15.84 -13.64 -57.03
C SER A 170 -16.96 -12.79 -57.65
N PHE A 171 -17.95 -12.43 -56.83
CA PHE A 171 -18.98 -11.45 -57.18
C PHE A 171 -19.00 -10.36 -56.11
N VAL A 172 -18.83 -9.11 -56.52
CA VAL A 172 -18.84 -7.96 -55.61
C VAL A 172 -20.10 -7.16 -55.84
N VAL A 173 -20.85 -6.92 -54.78
CA VAL A 173 -22.03 -6.05 -54.80
C VAL A 173 -21.84 -4.93 -53.81
N THR A 174 -21.84 -3.69 -54.29
CA THR A 174 -21.71 -2.51 -53.42
C THR A 174 -23.09 -1.93 -53.15
N LEU A 175 -23.50 -1.94 -51.89
CA LEU A 175 -24.77 -1.41 -51.43
C LEU A 175 -24.57 0.05 -51.00
N PRO A 176 -25.14 1.03 -51.72
CA PRO A 176 -24.94 2.45 -51.40
C PRO A 176 -25.59 2.82 -50.06
N PRO A 177 -25.02 3.76 -49.29
CA PRO A 177 -25.66 4.29 -48.09
C PRO A 177 -26.98 5.01 -48.42
N LEU A 178 -27.83 5.23 -47.42
CA LEU A 178 -29.19 5.78 -47.57
C LEU A 178 -29.17 7.20 -48.15
N ARG A 179 -28.15 8.01 -47.79
CA ARG A 179 -27.94 9.36 -48.34
C ARG A 179 -27.72 9.42 -49.85
N ASP A 180 -27.20 8.34 -50.44
CA ASP A 180 -26.96 8.24 -51.88
C ASP A 180 -28.18 7.68 -52.64
N ARG A 181 -29.28 7.40 -51.92
CA ARG A 181 -30.54 6.85 -52.44
C ARG A 181 -31.76 7.60 -51.88
N VAL A 182 -31.70 8.93 -51.92
CA VAL A 182 -32.74 9.83 -51.37
C VAL A 182 -34.15 9.50 -51.87
N ASP A 183 -34.27 9.09 -53.15
CA ASP A 183 -35.54 8.67 -53.76
C ASP A 183 -36.20 7.45 -53.08
N ASP A 184 -35.43 6.68 -52.31
CA ASP A 184 -35.90 5.50 -51.59
C ASP A 184 -36.46 5.84 -50.20
N ILE A 185 -36.08 6.99 -49.63
CA ILE A 185 -36.37 7.34 -48.23
C ILE A 185 -37.86 7.40 -47.96
N GLU A 186 -38.64 8.05 -48.83
CA GLU A 186 -40.08 8.23 -48.63
C GLU A 186 -40.85 6.90 -48.73
N GLU A 187 -40.47 6.04 -49.69
CA GLU A 187 -41.10 4.73 -49.86
C GLU A 187 -40.72 3.77 -48.73
N LEU A 188 -39.47 3.82 -48.26
CA LEU A 188 -39.00 3.06 -47.09
C LEU A 188 -39.68 3.54 -45.81
N ALA A 189 -39.78 4.86 -45.61
CA ALA A 189 -40.44 5.46 -44.47
C ALA A 189 -41.90 5.02 -44.38
N THR A 190 -42.64 5.15 -45.50
CA THR A 190 -44.04 4.72 -45.60
C THR A 190 -44.19 3.22 -45.32
N SER A 191 -43.28 2.39 -45.83
CA SER A 191 -43.30 0.95 -45.57
C SER A 191 -43.08 0.63 -44.09
N PHE A 192 -42.17 1.34 -43.40
CA PHE A 192 -41.91 1.12 -41.98
C PHE A 192 -43.06 1.59 -41.10
N LEU A 193 -43.78 2.64 -41.49
CA LEU A 193 -45.04 3.03 -40.83
C LEU A 193 -46.08 1.91 -40.93
N GLY A 194 -46.22 1.28 -42.11
CA GLY A 194 -47.14 0.17 -42.33
C GLY A 194 -46.84 -1.10 -41.52
N GLU A 195 -45.58 -1.36 -41.16
CA GLU A 195 -45.20 -2.52 -40.32
C GLU A 195 -45.85 -2.50 -38.92
N HIS A 196 -46.34 -1.34 -38.45
CA HIS A 196 -46.92 -1.17 -37.13
C HIS A 196 -48.45 -1.34 -37.06
N PHE A 197 -49.13 -1.57 -38.20
CA PHE A 197 -50.59 -1.69 -38.27
C PHE A 197 -51.03 -3.00 -38.91
N GLU A 198 -52.10 -3.63 -38.41
CA GLU A 198 -52.62 -4.90 -38.93
C GLU A 198 -53.25 -4.79 -40.34
N SER A 199 -53.51 -3.57 -40.84
CA SER A 199 -54.00 -3.32 -42.21
C SER A 199 -53.42 -2.03 -42.80
N ASP A 200 -53.03 -2.07 -44.08
CA ASP A 200 -52.47 -0.91 -44.82
C ASP A 200 -53.40 0.32 -44.86
N LEU A 201 -54.71 0.13 -44.63
CA LEU A 201 -55.71 1.21 -44.62
C LEU A 201 -55.68 2.10 -43.36
N ASN A 202 -54.94 1.70 -42.32
CA ASN A 202 -54.84 2.43 -41.04
C ASN A 202 -53.44 3.01 -40.78
N ALA A 203 -52.49 2.86 -41.71
CA ALA A 203 -51.15 3.41 -41.53
C ALA A 203 -51.18 4.95 -41.71
N PRO A 204 -50.56 5.73 -40.81
CA PRO A 204 -50.55 7.18 -40.91
C PRO A 204 -49.71 7.64 -42.11
N SER A 205 -50.17 8.69 -42.79
CA SER A 205 -49.42 9.31 -43.90
C SER A 205 -48.38 10.31 -43.39
N LEU A 206 -47.26 10.50 -44.10
CA LEU A 206 -46.30 11.56 -43.80
C LEU A 206 -46.82 12.92 -44.28
N SER A 207 -46.67 13.98 -43.49
CA SER A 207 -46.85 15.36 -43.98
C SER A 207 -45.77 15.71 -45.00
N ILE A 208 -46.02 16.72 -45.84
CA ILE A 208 -45.05 17.17 -46.85
C ILE A 208 -43.76 17.65 -46.17
N GLU A 209 -43.90 18.39 -45.07
CA GLU A 209 -42.79 18.93 -44.27
C GLU A 209 -41.96 17.82 -43.62
N ALA A 210 -42.63 16.78 -43.08
CA ALA A 210 -41.98 15.60 -42.53
C ALA A 210 -41.22 14.83 -43.62
N ALA A 211 -41.84 14.60 -44.78
CA ALA A 211 -41.20 13.91 -45.91
C ALA A 211 -39.95 14.66 -46.43
N ASP A 212 -40.02 15.99 -46.51
CA ASP A 212 -38.89 16.82 -46.93
C ASP A 212 -37.75 16.87 -45.90
N ALA A 213 -38.06 16.82 -44.60
CA ALA A 213 -37.04 16.71 -43.55
C ALA A 213 -36.32 15.36 -43.60
N LEU A 214 -37.07 14.27 -43.81
CA LEU A 214 -36.49 12.93 -43.97
C LEU A 214 -35.56 12.85 -45.18
N LYS A 215 -35.87 13.53 -46.28
CA LYS A 215 -35.00 13.54 -47.48
C LYS A 215 -33.72 14.38 -47.31
N ARG A 216 -33.77 15.41 -46.46
CA ARG A 216 -32.62 16.30 -46.20
C ARG A 216 -31.63 15.72 -45.19
N TYR A 217 -32.11 14.87 -44.28
CA TYR A 217 -31.26 14.27 -43.26
C TYR A 217 -30.25 13.28 -43.87
N PRO A 218 -28.96 13.32 -43.46
CA PRO A 218 -27.90 12.52 -44.07
C PRO A 218 -27.88 11.04 -43.64
N TRP A 219 -28.75 10.62 -42.71
CA TRP A 219 -28.90 9.23 -42.25
C TRP A 219 -27.58 8.49 -41.93
N PRO A 220 -26.76 8.97 -40.97
CA PRO A 220 -25.51 8.30 -40.57
C PRO A 220 -25.70 6.83 -40.15
N GLY A 221 -26.86 6.44 -39.62
CA GLY A 221 -27.21 5.05 -39.29
C GLY A 221 -27.98 4.32 -40.40
N ASN A 222 -28.05 4.89 -41.61
CA ASN A 222 -28.66 4.33 -42.82
C ASN A 222 -30.13 3.87 -42.58
N ILE A 223 -30.54 2.75 -43.18
CA ILE A 223 -31.92 2.23 -43.12
C ILE A 223 -32.32 1.87 -41.69
N ARG A 224 -31.36 1.49 -40.84
CA ARG A 224 -31.61 1.17 -39.43
C ARG A 224 -32.07 2.40 -38.65
N GLU A 225 -31.43 3.54 -38.88
CA GLU A 225 -31.82 4.81 -38.28
C GLU A 225 -33.16 5.32 -38.82
N LEU A 226 -33.40 5.22 -40.15
CA LEU A 226 -34.70 5.58 -40.74
C LEU A 226 -35.84 4.75 -40.15
N ARG A 227 -35.64 3.45 -39.97
CA ARG A 227 -36.63 2.56 -39.33
C ARG A 227 -36.90 2.97 -37.88
N SER A 228 -35.86 3.26 -37.10
CA SER A 228 -36.02 3.75 -35.72
C SER A 228 -36.74 5.11 -35.68
N ALA A 229 -36.42 6.04 -36.60
CA ALA A 229 -37.05 7.34 -36.69
C ALA A 229 -38.55 7.24 -37.04
N MET A 230 -38.94 6.32 -37.92
CA MET A 230 -40.36 6.08 -38.22
C MET A 230 -41.12 5.51 -37.05
N ALA A 231 -40.51 4.60 -36.30
CA ALA A 231 -41.18 4.06 -35.13
C ALA A 231 -41.29 5.05 -33.97
N TYR A 232 -40.30 5.95 -33.81
CA TYR A 232 -40.41 7.11 -32.93
C TYR A 232 -41.59 8.00 -33.36
N ALA A 233 -41.71 8.26 -34.66
CA ALA A 233 -42.79 9.08 -35.21
C ALA A 233 -44.18 8.49 -34.98
N VAL A 234 -44.33 7.17 -35.11
CA VAL A 234 -45.58 6.46 -34.77
C VAL A 234 -45.92 6.61 -33.29
N ALA A 235 -44.92 6.52 -32.41
CA ALA A 235 -45.12 6.66 -30.96
C ALA A 235 -45.55 8.08 -30.57
N GLN A 236 -45.03 9.12 -31.24
CA GLN A 236 -45.37 10.52 -30.96
C GLN A 236 -46.68 10.99 -31.61
N ALA A 237 -47.00 10.49 -32.80
CA ALA A 237 -48.23 10.85 -33.48
C ALA A 237 -49.47 10.40 -32.69
N GLY A 238 -49.38 9.31 -31.92
CA GLY A 238 -50.49 8.77 -31.11
C GLY A 238 -51.64 8.29 -32.00
N GLU A 239 -52.84 8.81 -31.80
CA GLU A 239 -54.03 8.49 -32.63
C GLU A 239 -54.10 9.30 -33.94
N ARG A 240 -53.13 10.19 -34.22
CA ARG A 240 -53.14 11.00 -35.45
C ARG A 240 -52.91 10.13 -36.68
N THR A 241 -53.71 10.36 -37.72
CA THR A 241 -53.59 9.68 -39.03
C THR A 241 -52.50 10.26 -39.93
N THR A 242 -51.79 11.29 -39.47
CA THR A 242 -50.71 11.95 -40.22
C THR A 242 -49.54 12.23 -39.30
N ILE A 243 -48.33 11.82 -39.70
CA ILE A 243 -47.07 12.12 -39.03
C ILE A 243 -46.62 13.53 -39.43
N LEU A 244 -46.53 14.44 -38.46
CA LEU A 244 -46.05 15.81 -38.64
C LEU A 244 -44.54 15.91 -38.41
N LEU A 245 -43.93 17.03 -38.80
CA LEU A 245 -42.50 17.28 -38.59
C LEU A 245 -42.10 17.19 -37.10
N GLU A 246 -42.96 17.70 -36.21
CA GLU A 246 -42.80 17.64 -34.75
C GLU A 246 -42.81 16.21 -34.18
N ASP A 247 -43.31 15.24 -34.94
CA ASP A 247 -43.36 13.83 -34.54
C ASP A 247 -42.05 13.10 -34.88
N LEU A 248 -41.21 13.64 -35.77
CA LEU A 248 -39.89 13.07 -36.08
C LEU A 248 -38.90 13.35 -34.93
N PRO A 249 -37.81 12.59 -34.79
CA PRO A 249 -36.77 12.91 -33.80
C PRO A 249 -36.19 14.32 -34.00
N GLU A 250 -35.87 15.04 -32.92
CA GLU A 250 -35.33 16.42 -32.98
C GLU A 250 -34.10 16.55 -33.91
N SER A 251 -33.28 15.50 -34.00
CA SER A 251 -32.12 15.44 -34.89
C SER A 251 -32.48 15.54 -36.38
N VAL A 252 -33.68 15.10 -36.77
CA VAL A 252 -34.22 15.17 -38.14
C VAL A 252 -34.99 16.48 -38.37
N GLN A 253 -35.44 17.14 -37.29
CA GLN A 253 -36.18 18.41 -37.35
C GLN A 253 -35.28 19.65 -37.57
N ALA A 254 -34.00 19.59 -37.19
CA ALA A 254 -33.14 20.76 -37.16
C ALA A 254 -32.63 21.20 -38.55
N ASP A 255 -32.86 22.46 -38.91
CA ASP A 255 -32.23 23.12 -40.07
C ASP A 255 -30.73 23.37 -39.81
N GLU A 256 -29.92 23.31 -40.88
CA GLU A 256 -28.44 23.38 -40.91
C GLU A 256 -27.81 24.61 -40.19
N GLN A 257 -28.59 25.59 -39.73
CA GLN A 257 -28.10 26.77 -39.02
C GLN A 257 -28.05 26.63 -37.49
N GLN A 258 -28.61 25.57 -36.90
CA GLN A 258 -28.71 25.42 -35.43
C GLN A 258 -27.64 24.49 -34.81
N GLN A 259 -26.78 23.87 -35.62
CA GLN A 259 -25.59 23.14 -35.12
C GLN A 259 -24.45 24.07 -34.66
N ALA A 260 -24.58 25.40 -34.83
CA ALA A 260 -23.59 26.40 -34.39
C ALA A 260 -23.99 27.20 -33.13
N THR A 261 -25.19 27.04 -32.57
CA THR A 261 -25.77 27.99 -31.59
C THR A 261 -26.20 27.39 -30.25
N VAL A 262 -25.79 26.16 -29.92
CA VAL A 262 -26.01 25.56 -28.58
C VAL A 262 -24.92 25.96 -27.56
N LYS A 263 -24.01 26.87 -27.93
CA LYS A 263 -23.19 27.64 -26.97
C LYS A 263 -23.88 28.97 -26.67
N THR A 264 -24.82 28.98 -25.72
CA THR A 264 -25.20 30.08 -24.79
C THR A 264 -26.70 30.07 -24.47
N ALA A 265 -27.08 29.49 -23.33
CA ALA A 265 -28.36 29.75 -22.68
C ALA A 265 -28.24 29.49 -21.16
N GLY A 266 -27.46 30.33 -20.48
CA GLY A 266 -27.50 30.46 -19.02
C GLY A 266 -28.16 31.79 -18.68
N GLY A 267 -29.44 31.75 -18.34
CA GLY A 267 -30.17 33.00 -18.10
C GLY A 267 -31.61 32.80 -17.68
N HIS A 268 -31.87 32.03 -16.61
CA HIS A 268 -33.10 32.11 -15.80
C HIS A 268 -32.84 31.51 -14.40
N ILE A 269 -31.94 32.13 -13.61
CA ILE A 269 -31.76 31.86 -12.17
C ILE A 269 -31.77 33.15 -11.32
N GLU A 270 -31.68 34.33 -11.95
CA GLU A 270 -31.57 35.61 -11.24
C GLU A 270 -32.90 36.09 -10.61
N ASP A 271 -34.05 35.67 -11.13
CA ASP A 271 -35.36 36.04 -10.54
C ASP A 271 -35.68 35.28 -9.25
N PHE A 272 -35.07 34.12 -9.00
CA PHE A 272 -35.31 33.33 -7.78
C PHE A 272 -34.48 33.80 -6.58
N ARG A 273 -33.28 34.36 -6.84
CA ARG A 273 -32.39 34.91 -5.80
C ARG A 273 -32.89 36.24 -5.25
N GLU A 274 -33.64 37.01 -6.04
CA GLU A 274 -34.19 38.30 -5.63
C GLU A 274 -35.37 38.15 -4.65
N LEU A 275 -36.19 37.12 -4.83
CA LEU A 275 -37.28 36.76 -3.90
C LEU A 275 -36.74 36.24 -2.55
N TYR A 276 -35.66 35.45 -2.58
CA TYR A 276 -35.00 34.95 -1.37
C TYR A 276 -34.35 36.08 -0.55
N ARG A 277 -33.74 37.07 -1.21
CA ARG A 277 -33.06 38.18 -0.53
C ARG A 277 -34.04 39.14 0.16
N ARG A 278 -35.26 39.28 -0.36
CA ARG A 278 -36.31 40.16 0.20
C ARG A 278 -37.09 39.56 1.38
N GLY A 279 -37.03 38.25 1.60
CA GLY A 279 -37.74 37.57 2.70
C GLY A 279 -37.03 37.62 4.07
N ALA A 280 -35.85 38.24 4.17
CA ALA A 280 -35.01 38.18 5.36
C ALA A 280 -35.38 39.19 6.47
N GLU A 281 -36.25 40.17 6.21
CA GLU A 281 -36.43 41.31 7.13
C GLU A 281 -37.84 41.45 7.73
N ASP A 282 -38.80 40.57 7.41
CA ASP A 282 -40.17 40.72 7.90
C ASP A 282 -40.77 39.40 8.42
N ALA A 283 -40.83 39.25 9.75
CA ALA A 283 -41.33 38.04 10.43
C ALA A 283 -42.81 37.73 10.11
N GLN A 284 -43.59 38.75 9.74
CA GLN A 284 -44.98 38.57 9.31
C GLN A 284 -45.09 37.91 7.92
N LEU A 285 -44.11 38.11 7.02
CA LEU A 285 -44.03 37.42 5.73
C LEU A 285 -43.61 35.96 5.91
N TRP A 286 -42.74 35.65 6.87
CA TRP A 286 -42.39 34.28 7.24
C TRP A 286 -43.56 33.50 7.84
N ALA A 287 -44.35 34.13 8.72
CA ALA A 287 -45.56 33.51 9.26
C ALA A 287 -46.61 33.27 8.16
N LYS A 288 -46.75 34.19 7.20
CA LYS A 288 -47.65 34.03 6.05
C LYS A 288 -47.14 32.96 5.08
N PHE A 289 -45.82 32.85 4.84
CA PHE A 289 -45.20 31.79 4.06
C PHE A 289 -45.44 30.41 4.69
N LEU A 290 -45.25 30.28 6.01
CA LEU A 290 -45.46 29.04 6.75
C LEU A 290 -46.94 28.66 6.86
N LEU A 291 -47.85 29.62 7.01
CA LEU A 291 -49.30 29.37 6.99
C LEU A 291 -49.78 28.93 5.59
N THR A 292 -49.25 29.54 4.52
CA THR A 292 -49.56 29.15 3.14
C THR A 292 -48.99 27.77 2.79
N LEU A 293 -47.79 27.43 3.32
CA LEU A 293 -47.22 26.08 3.22
C LEU A 293 -48.07 25.05 3.98
N ASN A 294 -48.57 25.40 5.16
CA ASN A 294 -49.34 24.49 6.00
C ASN A 294 -50.74 24.20 5.43
N GLU A 295 -51.37 25.17 4.75
CA GLU A 295 -52.63 24.93 4.03
C GLU A 295 -52.45 24.06 2.77
N HIS A 296 -51.25 24.05 2.15
CA HIS A 296 -50.96 23.20 0.98
C HIS A 296 -50.46 21.78 1.31
N LEU A 297 -50.08 21.51 2.56
CA LEU A 297 -49.43 20.24 2.95
C LEU A 297 -50.35 19.25 3.70
N GLY A 298 -51.66 19.36 3.50
CA GLY A 298 -52.69 18.48 4.07
C GLY A 298 -52.71 17.03 3.58
N SER A 299 -51.60 16.42 3.16
CA SER A 299 -51.54 14.97 2.95
C SER A 299 -50.13 14.36 3.14
N ASN A 300 -49.96 13.71 4.30
CA ASN A 300 -49.05 12.63 4.65
C ASN A 300 -47.69 12.50 3.94
N LYS A 301 -46.65 13.00 4.63
CA LYS A 301 -45.56 12.23 5.28
C LYS A 301 -44.40 13.21 5.46
N PHE A 302 -43.87 13.35 6.67
CA PHE A 302 -42.48 13.79 6.79
C PHE A 302 -41.72 13.02 7.85
N ALA A 303 -40.47 12.75 7.48
CA ALA A 303 -39.49 11.90 8.12
C ALA A 303 -38.68 12.69 9.16
N ARG A 304 -38.05 11.94 10.05
CA ARG A 304 -37.30 12.38 11.25
C ARG A 304 -36.06 13.25 10.95
N GLY A 305 -35.68 13.44 9.68
CA GLY A 305 -34.48 14.17 9.25
C GLY A 305 -34.66 15.69 9.22
N ASP A 306 -35.80 16.16 8.71
CA ASP A 306 -36.04 17.60 8.50
C ASP A 306 -36.28 18.35 9.81
N MET A 307 -36.72 17.64 10.85
CA MET A 307 -36.80 18.18 12.22
C MET A 307 -35.40 18.49 12.79
N LEU A 308 -34.37 17.75 12.38
CA LEU A 308 -32.98 17.95 12.82
C LEU A 308 -32.30 19.12 12.10
N ASP A 309 -32.67 19.38 10.85
CA ASP A 309 -32.16 20.53 10.09
C ASP A 309 -32.87 21.84 10.47
N CYS A 310 -34.16 21.80 10.82
CA CYS A 310 -34.81 22.93 11.50
C CYS A 310 -34.18 23.23 12.88
N LEU A 311 -33.79 22.21 13.65
CA LEU A 311 -33.08 22.38 14.93
C LEU A 311 -31.64 22.93 14.75
N ARG A 312 -30.98 22.63 13.63
CA ARG A 312 -29.67 23.20 13.27
C ARG A 312 -29.78 24.67 12.84
N ALA A 313 -30.86 25.06 12.16
CA ALA A 313 -31.13 26.45 11.81
C ALA A 313 -31.38 27.36 13.03
N VAL A 314 -31.96 26.82 14.11
CA VAL A 314 -32.15 27.55 15.39
C VAL A 314 -30.84 27.70 16.18
N ARG A 315 -29.80 26.92 15.86
CA ARG A 315 -28.49 26.94 16.55
C ARG A 315 -27.68 28.22 16.32
N GLY A 316 -28.14 29.10 15.43
CA GLY A 316 -27.56 30.43 15.19
C GLY A 316 -28.28 31.58 15.90
N ALA A 317 -29.37 31.34 16.64
CA ALA A 317 -30.10 32.40 17.34
C ALA A 317 -29.52 32.66 18.74
N ASP A 318 -29.28 33.94 19.05
CA ASP A 318 -28.77 34.45 20.33
C ASP A 318 -29.53 33.87 21.54
N PRO A 319 -28.83 33.18 22.49
CA PRO A 319 -29.46 32.50 23.62
C PRO A 319 -30.05 33.43 24.68
N THR A 320 -30.03 34.76 24.49
CA THR A 320 -30.61 35.72 25.44
C THR A 320 -32.07 36.09 25.15
N ASN A 321 -32.64 35.67 24.02
CA ASN A 321 -34.00 36.06 23.63
C ASN A 321 -35.09 35.15 24.24
N ASN A 322 -35.39 35.40 25.52
CA ASN A 322 -36.42 34.69 26.30
C ASN A 322 -37.86 34.83 25.74
N SER A 323 -38.12 35.71 24.77
CA SER A 323 -39.43 35.87 24.13
C SER A 323 -39.82 34.66 23.27
N LEU A 324 -38.87 34.18 22.47
CA LEU A 324 -39.09 33.08 21.51
C LEU A 324 -39.31 31.73 22.22
N VAL A 325 -38.61 31.50 23.32
CA VAL A 325 -38.73 30.26 24.11
C VAL A 325 -40.09 30.17 24.81
N ASN A 326 -40.62 31.30 25.29
CA ASN A 326 -41.93 31.36 25.94
C ASN A 326 -43.10 31.20 24.96
N GLU A 327 -42.94 31.62 23.71
CA GLU A 327 -43.92 31.38 22.64
C GLU A 327 -43.93 29.92 22.19
N TRP A 328 -42.75 29.30 22.08
CA TRP A 328 -42.57 27.86 21.79
C TRP A 328 -43.21 26.96 22.86
N GLN A 329 -43.10 27.32 24.14
CA GLN A 329 -43.66 26.53 25.24
C GLN A 329 -45.18 26.61 25.36
N ARG A 330 -45.84 27.63 24.78
CA ARG A 330 -47.30 27.79 24.86
C ARG A 330 -48.09 26.90 23.90
N HIS A 331 -47.48 26.47 22.80
CA HIS A 331 -48.24 25.85 21.71
C HIS A 331 -48.14 24.32 21.63
N ILE A 332 -47.35 23.65 22.47
CA ILE A 332 -47.21 22.19 22.44
C ILE A 332 -47.34 21.58 23.84
N LYS A 333 -48.53 21.05 24.16
CA LYS A 333 -48.82 20.00 25.17
C LYS A 333 -50.16 19.33 24.83
N PRO A 334 -50.43 18.05 25.21
CA PRO A 334 -49.62 17.02 25.93
C PRO A 334 -49.46 15.69 25.12
N VAL A 335 -48.69 14.62 25.44
CA VAL A 335 -48.32 13.86 26.67
C VAL A 335 -46.97 13.07 26.42
N PRO A 336 -46.37 12.29 27.36
CA PRO A 336 -45.28 12.67 28.27
C PRO A 336 -43.93 11.91 28.08
N LEU A 337 -42.80 12.58 28.25
CA LEU A 337 -41.54 11.93 28.66
C LEU A 337 -40.90 12.85 29.70
N ARG A 338 -40.82 12.36 30.96
CA ARG A 338 -40.14 13.07 32.05
C ARG A 338 -38.63 12.97 31.84
N LEU A 339 -38.00 14.08 31.50
CA LEU A 339 -36.55 14.27 31.58
C LEU A 339 -36.19 14.66 33.02
N ASN A 340 -35.46 13.81 33.73
CA ASN A 340 -34.76 14.21 34.95
C ASN A 340 -33.42 14.81 34.56
N LEU A 341 -33.25 16.11 34.82
CA LEU A 341 -31.98 16.83 34.71
C LEU A 341 -31.32 16.83 36.09
N ILE A 342 -30.11 16.27 36.20
CA ILE A 342 -29.25 16.44 37.38
C ILE A 342 -28.25 17.56 37.05
N HIS A 343 -28.17 18.54 37.95
CA HIS A 343 -27.32 19.70 37.87
C HIS A 343 -26.03 19.40 38.65
N GLU A 344 -24.86 19.41 37.99
CA GLU A 344 -23.56 19.52 38.67
C GLU A 344 -22.75 20.64 38.03
N GLU A 345 -22.15 21.45 38.89
CA GLU A 345 -21.68 22.79 38.61
C GLU A 345 -20.52 22.82 37.59
N GLY A 346 -20.73 23.53 36.48
CA GLY A 346 -19.65 24.20 35.77
C GLY A 346 -19.24 23.70 34.39
N LYS A 347 -19.79 22.60 33.82
CA LYS A 347 -19.49 22.20 32.42
C LYS A 347 -20.70 21.61 31.67
N LYS A 348 -20.84 22.03 30.41
CA LYS A 348 -21.77 21.63 29.31
C LYS A 348 -22.80 20.51 29.60
N LEU A 349 -24.07 20.80 29.27
CA LEU A 349 -25.15 19.80 29.13
C LEU A 349 -24.73 18.63 28.22
N ARG A 350 -24.84 17.39 28.72
CA ARG A 350 -24.64 16.16 27.93
C ARG A 350 -25.93 15.34 27.98
N ILE A 351 -26.45 14.96 26.82
CA ILE A 351 -27.57 14.01 26.70
C ILE A 351 -26.96 12.59 26.71
N ASP A 352 -27.34 11.77 27.68
CA ASP A 352 -26.94 10.36 27.74
C ASP A 352 -27.80 9.52 26.77
N LEU A 353 -27.25 9.26 25.59
CA LEU A 353 -27.89 8.45 24.55
C LEU A 353 -27.89 6.94 24.90
N ASP A 354 -26.99 6.46 25.76
CA ASP A 354 -26.93 5.05 26.18
C ASP A 354 -27.98 4.73 27.26
N ALA A 355 -28.42 5.72 28.03
CA ALA A 355 -29.62 5.61 28.87
C ALA A 355 -30.91 5.55 28.03
N CYS A 356 -31.02 6.36 26.97
CA CYS A 356 -32.14 6.29 26.01
C CYS A 356 -32.19 4.97 25.24
N ARG A 357 -31.03 4.37 24.96
CA ARG A 357 -30.92 3.09 24.24
C ARG A 357 -31.27 1.89 25.12
N ARG A 358 -30.92 1.92 26.42
CA ARG A 358 -31.28 0.87 27.38
C ARG A 358 -32.77 0.84 27.72
N ALA A 359 -33.46 1.99 27.71
CA ALA A 359 -34.90 2.06 27.92
C ALA A 359 -35.75 1.55 26.74
N LEU A 360 -35.14 1.27 25.58
CA LEU A 360 -35.83 0.86 24.35
C LEU A 360 -35.72 -0.65 24.04
N ILE A 361 -35.01 -1.44 24.86
CA ILE A 361 -34.72 -2.85 24.58
C ILE A 361 -35.47 -3.85 25.49
N ASP A 362 -36.03 -3.43 26.63
CA ASP A 362 -36.80 -4.33 27.50
C ASP A 362 -38.32 -4.04 27.47
N SER A 363 -39.03 -4.73 26.57
CA SER A 363 -40.45 -5.07 26.76
C SER A 363 -40.77 -6.34 25.97
N PRO A 364 -41.11 -7.46 26.63
CA PRO A 364 -41.57 -8.66 25.94
C PRO A 364 -43.06 -8.49 25.60
N LEU A 365 -43.44 -8.77 24.35
CA LEU A 365 -44.81 -9.11 24.01
C LEU A 365 -44.86 -10.63 23.80
N ASP A 366 -45.60 -11.24 24.72
CA ASP A 366 -45.94 -12.65 24.83
C ASP A 366 -47.22 -12.89 24.00
N GLU A 367 -47.19 -13.81 23.04
CA GLU A 367 -48.39 -14.29 22.35
C GLU A 367 -48.42 -15.82 22.41
N SER A 368 -49.04 -16.33 23.47
CA SER A 368 -49.62 -17.67 23.48
C SER A 368 -51.03 -17.63 24.10
N GLU A 369 -51.94 -18.33 23.40
CA GLU A 369 -53.26 -18.83 23.81
C GLU A 369 -54.44 -17.85 24.01
N VAL A 370 -55.39 -17.87 23.06
CA VAL A 370 -56.83 -18.13 23.32
C VAL A 370 -57.41 -18.94 22.15
N ASP A 371 -58.41 -19.75 22.48
CA ASP A 371 -58.81 -21.05 21.96
C ASP A 371 -60.19 -21.04 21.22
N GLU A 372 -60.50 -22.19 20.61
CA GLU A 372 -61.80 -22.81 20.24
C GLU A 372 -62.56 -22.47 18.91
N GLY A 373 -62.79 -23.54 18.11
CA GLY A 373 -63.43 -23.68 16.77
C GLY A 373 -64.96 -23.40 16.67
N PRO A 374 -65.79 -24.13 15.88
CA PRO A 374 -65.57 -25.18 14.87
C PRO A 374 -66.39 -24.98 13.53
N GLU A 375 -66.42 -26.03 12.67
CA GLU A 375 -67.28 -26.30 11.48
C GLU A 375 -66.75 -25.84 10.09
N THR A 376 -66.72 -26.63 9.00
CA THR A 376 -67.25 -27.97 8.69
C THR A 376 -66.45 -28.60 7.53
N ILE A 377 -66.47 -29.93 7.50
CA ILE A 377 -65.81 -30.88 6.57
C ILE A 377 -66.53 -30.94 5.22
N THR A 378 -65.81 -31.10 4.10
CA THR A 378 -65.99 -32.23 3.16
C THR A 378 -64.81 -32.39 2.20
N GLU A 379 -64.29 -33.61 2.18
CA GLU A 379 -63.29 -34.16 1.28
C GLU A 379 -63.76 -34.18 -0.19
N THR A 380 -62.83 -34.05 -1.13
CA THR A 380 -62.68 -35.07 -2.19
C THR A 380 -61.31 -34.97 -2.87
N ALA A 381 -60.66 -36.13 -2.94
CA ALA A 381 -59.29 -36.36 -3.37
C ALA A 381 -59.08 -36.24 -4.89
N VAL A 382 -57.95 -35.63 -5.29
CA VAL A 382 -57.17 -36.02 -6.48
C VAL A 382 -55.69 -35.67 -6.20
N GLU A 383 -54.82 -36.67 -6.05
CA GLU A 383 -53.35 -36.52 -6.18
C GLU A 383 -52.97 -36.29 -7.66
N PRO A 384 -51.96 -35.44 -7.97
CA PRO A 384 -50.58 -35.94 -7.96
C PRO A 384 -49.46 -34.93 -7.57
N GLN A 385 -48.52 -35.42 -6.76
CA GLN A 385 -47.05 -35.24 -6.84
C GLN A 385 -46.38 -33.83 -6.73
N PRO A 386 -45.10 -33.78 -6.29
CA PRO A 386 -44.58 -32.75 -5.39
C PRO A 386 -44.02 -31.53 -6.10
N SER A 387 -44.33 -30.32 -5.62
CA SER A 387 -43.67 -29.09 -6.06
C SER A 387 -42.41 -28.83 -5.23
N LEU A 388 -41.26 -29.20 -5.78
CA LEU A 388 -39.98 -28.55 -5.49
C LEU A 388 -40.03 -27.12 -6.05
N SER A 389 -40.32 -26.13 -5.21
CA SER A 389 -39.98 -24.73 -5.49
C SER A 389 -38.88 -24.26 -4.55
N GLU A 390 -37.67 -24.73 -4.85
CA GLU A 390 -36.43 -24.08 -4.41
C GLU A 390 -36.52 -22.59 -4.74
N ARG A 391 -36.32 -21.74 -3.72
CA ARG A 391 -36.08 -20.31 -3.90
C ARG A 391 -34.80 -20.14 -4.75
N ARG A 392 -34.94 -20.08 -6.08
CA ARG A 392 -33.83 -19.73 -6.97
C ARG A 392 -33.35 -18.31 -6.62
N THR A 393 -32.17 -18.22 -6.05
CA THR A 393 -31.42 -16.97 -5.86
C THR A 393 -31.25 -16.27 -7.21
N ARG A 394 -31.76 -15.05 -7.34
CA ARG A 394 -31.70 -14.25 -8.59
C ARG A 394 -30.30 -13.65 -8.75
N THR A 395 -29.41 -14.34 -9.44
CA THR A 395 -28.05 -13.87 -9.75
C THR A 395 -27.46 -14.57 -10.98
N ASN A 396 -26.50 -13.92 -11.66
CA ASN A 396 -25.66 -14.49 -12.71
C ASN A 396 -24.19 -14.71 -12.26
N LEU A 397 -23.92 -14.66 -10.95
CA LEU A 397 -22.58 -14.91 -10.40
C LEU A 397 -22.28 -16.42 -10.32
N ASP A 398 -21.28 -16.88 -11.09
CA ASP A 398 -20.81 -18.27 -11.03
C ASP A 398 -20.21 -18.65 -9.66
N SER A 399 -20.23 -19.95 -9.34
CA SER A 399 -19.47 -20.51 -8.22
C SER A 399 -17.96 -20.28 -8.40
N PRO A 400 -17.22 -19.87 -7.36
CA PRO A 400 -15.79 -19.61 -7.47
C PRO A 400 -15.02 -20.89 -7.79
N ARG A 401 -14.16 -20.84 -8.81
CA ARG A 401 -13.27 -21.95 -9.21
C ARG A 401 -11.98 -22.03 -8.39
N THR A 402 -11.69 -20.99 -7.61
CA THR A 402 -10.53 -20.89 -6.74
C THR A 402 -10.90 -20.20 -5.43
N THR A 403 -10.22 -20.53 -4.34
CA THR A 403 -10.37 -19.93 -3.01
C THR A 403 -10.14 -18.41 -3.05
N PHE A 404 -10.99 -17.64 -2.38
CA PHE A 404 -10.78 -16.21 -2.14
C PHE A 404 -9.94 -16.06 -0.87
N ILE A 405 -8.74 -15.46 -0.98
CA ILE A 405 -7.78 -15.34 0.11
C ILE A 405 -7.41 -13.88 0.33
N GLY A 406 -7.46 -13.49 1.60
CA GLY A 406 -7.22 -12.13 2.05
C GLY A 406 -8.44 -11.23 1.95
N ARG A 407 -8.31 -9.98 2.42
CA ARG A 407 -9.29 -8.90 2.27
C ARG A 407 -10.60 -9.09 3.02
N LYS A 408 -10.53 -9.75 4.19
CA LYS A 408 -11.70 -9.95 5.04
C LYS A 408 -12.29 -8.63 5.54
N ALA A 409 -11.43 -7.68 5.91
CA ALA A 409 -11.85 -6.39 6.42
C ALA A 409 -12.54 -5.56 5.33
N GLU A 410 -11.97 -5.49 4.14
CA GLU A 410 -12.53 -4.78 2.99
C GLU A 410 -13.84 -5.40 2.53
N HIS A 411 -13.90 -6.73 2.44
CA HIS A 411 -15.11 -7.48 2.12
C HIS A 411 -16.23 -7.17 3.14
N GLN A 412 -15.94 -7.30 4.43
CA GLN A 412 -16.92 -7.02 5.49
C GLN A 412 -17.41 -5.57 5.44
N LYS A 413 -16.50 -4.61 5.29
CA LYS A 413 -16.84 -3.19 5.20
C LYS A 413 -17.73 -2.89 3.99
N LEU A 414 -17.44 -3.46 2.83
CA LEU A 414 -18.29 -3.29 1.63
C LEU A 414 -19.67 -3.91 1.81
N VAL A 415 -19.75 -5.10 2.42
CA VAL A 415 -21.03 -5.74 2.74
C VAL A 415 -21.85 -4.87 3.69
N GLU A 416 -21.25 -4.35 4.75
CA GLU A 416 -21.91 -3.46 5.72
C GLU A 416 -22.43 -2.17 5.05
N VAL A 417 -21.59 -1.50 4.23
CA VAL A 417 -21.98 -0.28 3.53
C VAL A 417 -23.12 -0.54 2.54
N LEU A 418 -23.04 -1.61 1.75
CA LEU A 418 -24.10 -1.96 0.79
C LEU A 418 -25.42 -2.29 1.50
N LEU A 419 -25.39 -3.04 2.61
CA LEU A 419 -26.60 -3.36 3.38
C LEU A 419 -27.24 -2.13 4.06
N ASN A 420 -26.45 -1.10 4.39
CA ASN A 420 -26.94 0.15 4.97
C ASN A 420 -27.70 1.03 3.96
N GLY A 421 -27.58 0.78 2.65
CA GLY A 421 -28.36 1.47 1.63
C GLY A 421 -27.87 2.87 1.24
N GLN A 422 -26.73 3.34 1.77
CA GLN A 422 -26.08 4.61 1.41
C GLN A 422 -24.56 4.49 1.56
N PRO A 423 -23.76 4.95 0.58
CA PRO A 423 -24.15 5.56 -0.71
C PRO A 423 -24.74 4.54 -1.71
N ASN A 424 -25.36 5.04 -2.78
CA ASN A 424 -25.94 4.22 -3.85
C ASN A 424 -24.92 3.82 -4.94
N VAL A 425 -23.78 4.50 -5.01
CA VAL A 425 -22.70 4.23 -5.96
C VAL A 425 -21.38 4.09 -5.20
N ILE A 426 -20.78 2.91 -5.27
CA ILE A 426 -19.45 2.64 -4.73
C ILE A 426 -18.54 2.26 -5.88
N THR A 427 -17.44 3.00 -6.05
CA THR A 427 -16.44 2.68 -7.06
C THR A 427 -15.19 2.13 -6.39
N LEU A 428 -14.89 0.86 -6.65
CA LEU A 428 -13.63 0.21 -6.28
C LEU A 428 -12.54 0.72 -7.21
N THR A 429 -11.61 1.51 -6.69
CA THR A 429 -10.46 2.07 -7.41
C THR A 429 -9.17 1.33 -7.07
N GLY A 430 -8.13 1.49 -7.90
CA GLY A 430 -6.80 0.93 -7.67
C GLY A 430 -6.15 0.41 -8.95
N PRO A 431 -4.84 0.11 -8.94
CA PRO A 431 -4.11 -0.32 -10.13
C PRO A 431 -4.57 -1.68 -10.66
N GLY A 432 -4.24 -1.95 -11.92
CA GLY A 432 -4.51 -3.25 -12.55
C GLY A 432 -3.84 -4.40 -11.78
N GLY A 433 -4.51 -5.54 -11.64
CA GLY A 433 -3.98 -6.71 -10.95
C GLY A 433 -4.16 -6.73 -9.42
N THR A 434 -4.71 -5.66 -8.82
CA THR A 434 -5.06 -5.60 -7.39
C THR A 434 -6.23 -6.48 -6.99
N GLY A 435 -6.99 -7.06 -7.92
CA GLY A 435 -8.09 -7.97 -7.59
C GLY A 435 -9.46 -7.31 -7.34
N LYS A 436 -9.70 -6.09 -7.84
CA LYS A 436 -11.01 -5.40 -7.80
C LYS A 436 -12.17 -6.29 -8.26
N THR A 437 -12.05 -6.90 -9.43
CA THR A 437 -13.04 -7.85 -10.00
C THR A 437 -13.29 -9.06 -9.10
N ARG A 438 -12.26 -9.56 -8.41
CA ARG A 438 -12.43 -10.70 -7.50
C ARG A 438 -13.17 -10.29 -6.23
N LEU A 439 -12.81 -9.14 -5.65
CA LEU A 439 -13.48 -8.62 -4.47
C LEU A 439 -14.95 -8.26 -4.77
N SER A 440 -15.23 -7.60 -5.88
CA SER A 440 -16.59 -7.21 -6.26
C SER A 440 -17.51 -8.43 -6.43
N ARG A 441 -17.04 -9.47 -7.14
CA ARG A 441 -17.78 -10.73 -7.29
C ARG A 441 -17.99 -11.44 -5.95
N GLU A 442 -17.00 -11.45 -5.06
CA GLU A 442 -17.13 -12.10 -3.76
C GLU A 442 -18.10 -11.37 -2.83
N VAL A 443 -18.06 -10.04 -2.79
CA VAL A 443 -19.05 -9.21 -2.09
C VAL A 443 -20.46 -9.48 -2.65
N GLY A 444 -20.60 -9.52 -3.99
CA GLY A 444 -21.87 -9.85 -4.64
C GLY A 444 -22.42 -11.22 -4.24
N ARG A 445 -21.56 -12.24 -4.15
CA ARG A 445 -21.96 -13.58 -3.69
C ARG A 445 -22.44 -13.57 -2.24
N SER A 446 -21.71 -12.90 -1.34
CA SER A 446 -22.12 -12.81 0.07
C SER A 446 -23.44 -12.06 0.27
N LEU A 447 -23.81 -11.19 -0.66
CA LEU A 447 -25.08 -10.45 -0.66
C LEU A 447 -26.21 -11.15 -1.43
N THR A 448 -25.96 -12.34 -1.98
CA THR A 448 -26.97 -13.12 -2.71
C THR A 448 -28.07 -13.56 -1.74
N GLY A 449 -29.30 -13.07 -1.97
CA GLY A 449 -30.45 -13.32 -1.09
C GLY A 449 -30.83 -12.13 -0.19
N SER A 450 -29.91 -11.18 0.03
CA SER A 450 -30.19 -9.93 0.75
C SER A 450 -30.96 -8.92 -0.10
N PHE A 451 -30.77 -8.97 -1.43
CA PHE A 451 -31.46 -8.12 -2.40
C PHE A 451 -32.62 -8.86 -3.08
N LYS A 452 -33.87 -8.39 -2.89
CA LYS A 452 -35.08 -9.02 -3.48
C LYS A 452 -35.08 -8.99 -5.01
N GLY A 453 -34.48 -7.97 -5.62
CA GLY A 453 -34.32 -7.84 -7.07
C GLY A 453 -33.10 -8.60 -7.63
N GLY A 454 -32.31 -9.23 -6.75
CA GLY A 454 -31.14 -10.02 -7.12
C GLY A 454 -29.82 -9.24 -7.10
N VAL A 455 -28.72 -9.97 -7.35
CA VAL A 455 -27.37 -9.43 -7.49
C VAL A 455 -26.86 -9.79 -8.88
N TRP A 456 -26.50 -8.79 -9.69
CA TRP A 456 -26.20 -8.95 -11.11
C TRP A 456 -24.80 -8.42 -11.43
N PHE A 457 -24.05 -9.15 -12.25
CA PHE A 457 -22.70 -8.81 -12.69
C PHE A 457 -22.68 -8.55 -14.19
N ALA A 458 -22.26 -7.35 -14.60
CA ALA A 458 -22.07 -6.96 -15.99
C ALA A 458 -20.59 -6.70 -16.26
N ASP A 459 -20.03 -7.42 -17.22
CA ASP A 459 -18.65 -7.24 -17.68
C ASP A 459 -18.63 -6.19 -18.81
N LEU A 460 -17.91 -5.08 -18.61
CA LEU A 460 -17.83 -3.98 -19.58
C LEU A 460 -16.53 -4.00 -20.40
N THR A 461 -15.78 -5.11 -20.38
CA THR A 461 -14.47 -5.27 -21.06
C THR A 461 -14.47 -4.96 -22.56
N GLU A 462 -15.63 -5.07 -23.21
CA GLU A 462 -15.84 -4.81 -24.65
C GLU A 462 -16.64 -3.52 -24.90
N SER A 463 -17.12 -2.86 -23.86
CA SER A 463 -17.91 -1.62 -23.98
C SER A 463 -17.00 -0.44 -24.34
N ARG A 464 -17.50 0.42 -25.24
CA ARG A 464 -16.79 1.62 -25.73
C ARG A 464 -17.64 2.90 -25.73
N ASN A 465 -18.94 2.78 -25.55
CA ASN A 465 -19.90 3.88 -25.59
C ASN A 465 -21.11 3.58 -24.69
N ILE A 466 -22.04 4.54 -24.60
CA ILE A 466 -23.28 4.46 -23.81
C ILE A 466 -24.08 3.19 -24.10
N GLU A 467 -24.30 2.92 -25.39
CA GLU A 467 -25.06 1.76 -25.85
C GLU A 467 -24.41 0.45 -25.42
N GLY A 468 -23.08 0.34 -25.55
CA GLY A 468 -22.32 -0.84 -25.15
C GLY A 468 -22.42 -1.13 -23.65
N VAL A 469 -22.54 -0.10 -22.80
CA VAL A 469 -22.81 -0.29 -21.36
C VAL A 469 -24.23 -0.80 -21.14
N ALA A 470 -25.21 -0.20 -21.83
CA ALA A 470 -26.60 -0.63 -21.74
C ALA A 470 -26.80 -2.08 -22.21
N TYR A 471 -26.16 -2.50 -23.31
CA TYR A 471 -26.21 -3.87 -23.81
C TYR A 471 -25.62 -4.88 -22.82
N ALA A 472 -24.44 -4.60 -22.26
CA ALA A 472 -23.81 -5.48 -21.28
C ALA A 472 -24.68 -5.64 -20.02
N VAL A 473 -25.28 -4.55 -19.55
CA VAL A 473 -26.20 -4.56 -18.40
C VAL A 473 -27.49 -5.31 -18.74
N ALA A 474 -28.11 -5.07 -19.90
CA ALA A 474 -29.31 -5.80 -20.32
C ALA A 474 -29.06 -7.31 -20.47
N GLN A 475 -27.90 -7.70 -21.01
CA GLN A 475 -27.48 -9.08 -21.13
C GLN A 475 -27.29 -9.74 -19.75
N ALA A 476 -26.60 -9.07 -18.82
CA ALA A 476 -26.43 -9.55 -17.46
C ALA A 476 -27.76 -9.79 -16.75
N LEU A 477 -28.73 -8.91 -17.00
CA LEU A 477 -30.08 -8.94 -16.47
C LEU A 477 -31.01 -9.95 -17.17
N GLY A 478 -30.51 -10.64 -18.21
CA GLY A 478 -31.27 -11.63 -19.00
C GLY A 478 -32.47 -11.02 -19.75
N ALA A 479 -32.37 -9.74 -20.13
CA ALA A 479 -33.50 -9.01 -20.67
C ALA A 479 -33.31 -8.61 -22.14
N PRO A 480 -34.30 -8.93 -23.00
CA PRO A 480 -34.22 -8.56 -24.40
C PRO A 480 -34.49 -7.06 -24.59
N LEU A 481 -33.58 -6.36 -25.27
CA LEU A 481 -33.78 -5.00 -25.75
C LEU A 481 -34.48 -5.07 -27.12
N THR A 482 -35.79 -5.31 -27.11
CA THR A 482 -36.59 -5.57 -28.33
C THR A 482 -37.47 -4.39 -28.78
N GLY A 483 -37.35 -3.21 -28.13
CA GLY A 483 -38.13 -2.01 -28.45
C GLY A 483 -37.33 -0.92 -29.18
N ASN A 484 -38.02 0.10 -29.73
CA ASN A 484 -37.41 1.29 -30.37
C ASN A 484 -36.91 2.36 -29.39
N GLN A 485 -36.97 2.09 -28.09
CA GLN A 485 -36.42 2.97 -27.07
C GLN A 485 -34.90 2.82 -27.05
N ALA A 486 -34.18 3.93 -26.87
CA ALA A 486 -32.72 3.90 -26.74
C ALA A 486 -32.30 2.91 -25.62
N PRO A 487 -31.28 2.06 -25.84
CA PRO A 487 -30.91 0.97 -24.92
C PRO A 487 -30.76 1.40 -23.46
N GLU A 488 -30.13 2.54 -23.21
CA GLU A 488 -29.88 3.10 -21.89
C GLU A 488 -31.16 3.55 -21.18
N LEU A 489 -32.15 4.07 -21.92
CA LEU A 489 -33.47 4.42 -21.38
C LEU A 489 -34.31 3.17 -21.10
N ALA A 490 -34.22 2.16 -21.96
CA ALA A 490 -34.86 0.87 -21.74
C ALA A 490 -34.31 0.19 -20.48
N VAL A 491 -32.98 0.17 -20.31
CA VAL A 491 -32.32 -0.33 -19.10
C VAL A 491 -32.73 0.50 -17.88
N ARG A 492 -32.82 1.83 -17.99
CA ARG A 492 -33.32 2.68 -16.90
C ARG A 492 -34.72 2.27 -16.46
N ALA A 493 -35.68 2.20 -17.37
CA ALA A 493 -37.07 1.82 -17.06
C ALA A 493 -37.15 0.42 -16.43
N MET A 494 -36.32 -0.51 -16.90
CA MET A 494 -36.15 -1.83 -16.33
C MET A 494 -35.60 -1.82 -14.90
N LEU A 495 -34.62 -0.98 -14.62
CA LEU A 495 -34.04 -0.83 -13.29
C LEU A 495 -35.03 -0.14 -12.34
N SER A 496 -35.75 0.89 -12.80
CA SER A 496 -36.75 1.62 -12.02
C SER A 496 -37.91 0.75 -11.55
N SER A 497 -38.32 -0.22 -12.37
CA SER A 497 -39.45 -1.12 -12.08
C SER A 497 -39.06 -2.35 -11.24
N ARG A 498 -37.78 -2.52 -10.90
CA ARG A 498 -37.29 -3.68 -10.14
C ARG A 498 -37.36 -3.47 -8.63
N PRO A 499 -37.58 -4.56 -7.86
CA PRO A 499 -37.31 -4.56 -6.42
C PRO A 499 -35.83 -4.26 -6.14
N PRO A 500 -35.46 -3.86 -4.90
CA PRO A 500 -34.09 -3.50 -4.58
C PRO A 500 -33.06 -4.53 -5.04
N CYS A 501 -32.10 -4.11 -5.86
CA CYS A 501 -31.08 -4.96 -6.44
C CYS A 501 -29.69 -4.31 -6.40
N LEU A 502 -28.66 -5.16 -6.46
CA LEU A 502 -27.27 -4.76 -6.59
C LEU A 502 -26.80 -5.04 -8.01
N LEU A 503 -26.27 -4.02 -8.69
CA LEU A 503 -25.64 -4.14 -9.99
C LEU A 503 -24.13 -3.92 -9.87
N ILE A 504 -23.36 -4.93 -10.24
CA ILE A 504 -21.89 -4.92 -10.25
C ILE A 504 -21.44 -4.65 -11.68
N LEU A 505 -20.72 -3.56 -11.89
CA LEU A 505 -20.21 -3.15 -13.20
C LEU A 505 -18.68 -3.29 -13.22
N ASP A 506 -18.16 -4.25 -13.97
CA ASP A 506 -16.73 -4.57 -13.98
C ASP A 506 -16.00 -3.90 -15.16
N ASN A 507 -14.76 -3.46 -14.95
CA ASN A 507 -13.88 -2.79 -15.94
C ASN A 507 -14.48 -1.51 -16.58
N PHE A 508 -15.06 -0.61 -15.78
CA PHE A 508 -15.72 0.62 -16.26
C PHE A 508 -14.77 1.66 -16.87
N GLU A 509 -13.50 1.57 -16.54
CA GLU A 509 -12.37 2.40 -17.00
C GLU A 509 -12.33 2.74 -18.51
N GLN A 510 -12.90 1.92 -19.38
CA GLN A 510 -12.90 2.13 -20.85
C GLN A 510 -14.02 3.06 -21.34
N VAL A 511 -15.00 3.30 -20.49
CA VAL A 511 -16.22 4.08 -20.74
C VAL A 511 -16.43 5.13 -19.64
N ALA A 512 -15.35 5.47 -18.92
CA ALA A 512 -15.39 6.39 -17.79
C ALA A 512 -15.97 7.76 -18.17
N GLU A 513 -15.66 8.28 -19.37
CA GLU A 513 -16.17 9.56 -19.87
C GLU A 513 -17.70 9.61 -19.98
N VAL A 514 -18.34 8.47 -20.24
CA VAL A 514 -19.81 8.38 -20.38
C VAL A 514 -20.50 7.91 -19.09
N ALA A 515 -19.74 7.66 -18.01
CA ALA A 515 -20.26 7.11 -16.76
C ALA A 515 -21.35 8.00 -16.13
N SER A 516 -21.11 9.31 -16.05
CA SER A 516 -22.06 10.27 -15.47
C SER A 516 -23.33 10.41 -16.31
N ALA A 517 -23.22 10.32 -17.64
CA ALA A 517 -24.35 10.39 -18.56
C ALA A 517 -25.26 9.15 -18.45
N VAL A 518 -24.70 7.96 -18.27
CA VAL A 518 -25.45 6.69 -18.22
C VAL A 518 -25.78 6.28 -16.80
N VAL A 519 -24.76 5.98 -16.00
CA VAL A 519 -24.95 5.46 -14.66
C VAL A 519 -25.52 6.55 -13.76
N GLY A 520 -25.09 7.81 -13.92
CA GLY A 520 -25.68 8.94 -13.21
C GLY A 520 -27.18 9.11 -13.53
N ASP A 521 -27.60 8.88 -14.77
CA ASP A 521 -29.02 8.90 -15.13
C ASP A 521 -29.79 7.72 -14.53
N TRP A 522 -29.19 6.52 -14.49
CA TRP A 522 -29.77 5.36 -13.82
C TRP A 522 -29.89 5.54 -12.31
N VAL A 523 -28.92 6.15 -11.66
CA VAL A 523 -28.94 6.44 -10.21
C VAL A 523 -30.09 7.38 -9.88
N ARG A 524 -30.33 8.42 -10.69
CA ARG A 524 -31.49 9.32 -10.55
C ARG A 524 -32.82 8.63 -10.88
N GLY A 525 -32.83 7.78 -11.90
CA GLY A 525 -34.03 7.11 -12.39
C GLY A 525 -34.47 5.88 -11.61
N ALA A 526 -33.56 5.21 -10.92
CA ALA A 526 -33.79 3.92 -10.27
C ALA A 526 -33.21 3.92 -8.85
N PRO A 527 -33.83 4.63 -7.89
CA PRO A 527 -33.28 4.82 -6.54
C PRO A 527 -33.22 3.53 -5.71
N ASN A 528 -33.89 2.46 -6.15
CA ASN A 528 -33.86 1.15 -5.49
C ASN A 528 -32.65 0.29 -5.92
N VAL A 529 -31.80 0.79 -6.81
CA VAL A 529 -30.63 0.06 -7.33
C VAL A 529 -29.36 0.61 -6.71
N GLN A 530 -28.54 -0.27 -6.16
CA GLN A 530 -27.17 0.07 -5.74
C GLN A 530 -26.17 -0.40 -6.79
N PHE A 531 -25.12 0.38 -6.99
CA PHE A 531 -24.08 0.15 -7.98
C PHE A 531 -22.74 -0.09 -7.27
N LEU A 532 -22.13 -1.23 -7.56
CA LEU A 532 -20.75 -1.53 -7.18
C LEU A 532 -19.91 -1.60 -8.45
N ILE A 533 -19.09 -0.57 -8.68
CA ILE A 533 -18.36 -0.40 -9.94
C ILE A 533 -16.89 -0.70 -9.69
N THR A 534 -16.22 -1.42 -10.59
CA THR A 534 -14.76 -1.51 -10.57
C THR A 534 -14.19 -0.63 -11.67
N SER A 535 -13.25 0.24 -11.30
CA SER A 535 -12.57 1.13 -12.23
C SER A 535 -11.12 1.35 -11.77
N ARG A 536 -10.28 1.92 -12.62
CA ARG A 536 -8.96 2.45 -12.22
C ARG A 536 -9.05 3.86 -11.65
N ALA A 537 -10.13 4.57 -11.93
CA ALA A 537 -10.35 5.96 -11.55
C ALA A 537 -11.76 6.18 -11.03
N LEU A 538 -11.98 7.28 -10.32
CA LEU A 538 -13.33 7.78 -10.07
C LEU A 538 -14.02 8.20 -11.38
N LEU A 539 -15.34 8.08 -11.41
CA LEU A 539 -16.15 8.22 -12.62
C LEU A 539 -16.92 9.54 -12.70
N GLY A 540 -16.88 10.36 -11.65
CA GLY A 540 -17.56 11.65 -11.60
C GLY A 540 -19.08 11.52 -11.55
N ILE A 541 -19.58 10.44 -10.94
CA ILE A 541 -21.02 10.20 -10.77
C ILE A 541 -21.51 10.92 -9.50
N GLU A 542 -22.67 11.57 -9.57
CA GLU A 542 -23.26 12.25 -8.41
C GLU A 542 -23.55 11.25 -7.28
N GLY A 543 -23.00 11.50 -6.08
CA GLY A 543 -23.11 10.58 -4.94
C GLY A 543 -22.17 9.37 -4.99
N GLU A 544 -21.19 9.36 -5.90
CA GLU A 544 -20.11 8.35 -5.95
C GLU A 544 -19.22 8.40 -4.72
N GLN A 545 -19.00 7.24 -4.10
CA GLN A 545 -18.01 7.08 -3.04
C GLN A 545 -16.84 6.21 -3.52
N GLU A 546 -15.62 6.72 -3.32
CA GLU A 546 -14.41 5.96 -3.56
C GLU A 546 -14.21 4.87 -2.51
N PHE A 547 -13.84 3.67 -2.97
CA PHE A 547 -13.27 2.63 -2.13
C PHE A 547 -11.94 2.18 -2.75
N GLU A 548 -10.85 2.85 -2.34
CA GLU A 548 -9.49 2.55 -2.81
C GLU A 548 -9.05 1.15 -2.35
N LEU A 549 -8.65 0.33 -3.31
CA LEU A 549 -8.24 -1.05 -3.06
C LEU A 549 -6.72 -1.21 -3.17
N LYS A 550 -6.07 -1.26 -2.01
CA LYS A 550 -4.62 -1.41 -1.88
C LYS A 550 -4.16 -2.86 -2.16
N PRO A 551 -2.88 -3.10 -2.47
CA PRO A 551 -2.32 -4.46 -2.53
C PRO A 551 -2.45 -5.21 -1.19
N LEU A 552 -2.24 -6.53 -1.22
CA LEU A 552 -2.34 -7.36 0.00
C LEU A 552 -1.24 -7.00 1.01
N PRO A 553 -1.55 -7.03 2.32
CA PRO A 553 -0.58 -6.74 3.36
C PRO A 553 0.58 -7.74 3.37
N LEU A 554 1.77 -7.22 3.57
CA LEU A 554 3.04 -7.95 3.55
C LEU A 554 3.50 -8.32 4.97
N PRO A 555 4.30 -9.38 5.15
CA PRO A 555 4.97 -9.65 6.41
C PRO A 555 6.14 -8.68 6.62
N ASP A 556 6.45 -8.34 7.86
CA ASP A 556 7.60 -7.51 8.23
C ASP A 556 8.93 -8.24 7.97
N GLY A 557 10.01 -7.50 7.71
CA GLY A 557 11.32 -8.06 7.35
C GLY A 557 11.96 -8.97 8.41
N ASN A 558 11.56 -8.82 9.68
CA ASN A 558 12.02 -9.64 10.81
C ASN A 558 10.97 -10.66 11.28
N SER A 559 9.93 -10.91 10.48
CA SER A 559 8.84 -11.82 10.85
C SER A 559 9.33 -13.25 11.05
N THR A 560 8.86 -13.90 12.11
CA THR A 560 9.01 -15.34 12.32
C THR A 560 8.25 -16.12 11.24
N LEU A 561 8.59 -17.41 11.05
CA LEU A 561 7.88 -18.28 10.09
C LEU A 561 6.37 -18.33 10.35
N SER A 562 5.95 -18.32 11.62
CA SER A 562 4.52 -18.31 11.98
C SER A 562 3.83 -17.00 11.60
N GLU A 563 4.53 -15.86 11.62
CA GLU A 563 3.99 -14.56 11.22
C GLU A 563 3.93 -14.47 9.68
N ILE A 564 4.97 -14.94 8.99
CA ILE A 564 5.01 -15.08 7.53
C ILE A 564 3.81 -15.89 7.03
N GLN A 565 3.52 -17.04 7.65
CA GLN A 565 2.39 -17.89 7.28
C GLN A 565 1.02 -17.23 7.47
N ARG A 566 0.90 -16.22 8.35
CA ARG A 566 -0.37 -15.50 8.59
C ARG A 566 -0.60 -14.37 7.59
N SER A 567 0.45 -13.85 6.94
CA SER A 567 0.33 -12.80 5.92
C SER A 567 -0.60 -13.22 4.78
N GLU A 568 -1.51 -12.32 4.39
CA GLU A 568 -2.48 -12.60 3.32
C GLU A 568 -1.80 -12.81 1.96
N ALA A 569 -0.76 -12.03 1.65
CA ALA A 569 0.02 -12.15 0.42
C ALA A 569 0.71 -13.52 0.32
N VAL A 570 1.34 -13.97 1.43
CA VAL A 570 2.02 -15.27 1.51
C VAL A 570 1.00 -16.42 1.42
N ARG A 571 -0.14 -16.30 2.09
CA ARG A 571 -1.21 -17.30 2.00
C ARG A 571 -1.75 -17.44 0.59
N LEU A 572 -1.91 -16.33 -0.13
CA LEU A 572 -2.28 -16.36 -1.54
C LEU A 572 -1.21 -17.10 -2.35
N PHE A 573 0.08 -16.78 -2.17
CA PHE A 573 1.17 -17.49 -2.85
C PHE A 573 1.11 -19.01 -2.63
N VAL A 574 0.98 -19.43 -1.37
CA VAL A 574 0.96 -20.87 -0.98
C VAL A 574 -0.22 -21.59 -1.59
N ASP A 575 -1.42 -21.02 -1.48
CA ASP A 575 -2.63 -21.60 -2.05
C ASP A 575 -2.51 -21.77 -3.56
N ARG A 576 -1.98 -20.76 -4.25
CA ARG A 576 -1.77 -20.80 -5.71
C ARG A 576 -0.66 -21.78 -6.09
N ALA A 577 0.42 -21.83 -5.31
CA ALA A 577 1.51 -22.79 -5.54
C ALA A 577 1.00 -24.23 -5.39
N ARG A 578 0.13 -24.52 -4.41
CA ARG A 578 -0.46 -25.85 -4.19
C ARG A 578 -1.34 -26.33 -5.35
N VAL A 579 -1.98 -25.43 -6.08
CA VAL A 579 -2.73 -25.78 -7.31
C VAL A 579 -1.80 -26.36 -8.38
N HIS A 580 -0.53 -25.94 -8.38
CA HIS A 580 0.46 -26.27 -9.42
C HIS A 580 1.49 -27.32 -8.97
N HIS A 581 1.81 -27.35 -7.67
CA HIS A 581 2.77 -28.25 -7.04
C HIS A 581 2.13 -28.90 -5.82
N VAL A 582 1.58 -30.11 -6.02
CA VAL A 582 0.90 -30.89 -4.97
C VAL A 582 1.87 -31.17 -3.83
N GLY A 583 1.51 -30.76 -2.61
CA GLY A 583 2.35 -30.92 -1.42
C GLY A 583 3.30 -29.75 -1.14
N PHE A 584 3.15 -28.60 -1.80
CA PHE A 584 3.91 -27.39 -1.43
C PHE A 584 3.60 -26.95 0.01
N GLU A 585 4.64 -26.87 0.85
CA GLU A 585 4.60 -26.38 2.22
C GLU A 585 5.70 -25.34 2.48
N LEU A 586 5.42 -24.45 3.44
CA LEU A 586 6.35 -23.43 3.90
C LEU A 586 7.23 -24.02 5.00
N ASP A 587 8.54 -23.93 4.82
CA ASP A 587 9.55 -24.31 5.82
C ASP A 587 10.47 -23.12 6.16
N GLU A 588 11.44 -23.31 7.05
CA GLU A 588 12.36 -22.25 7.47
C GLU A 588 13.23 -21.68 6.32
N LYS A 589 13.38 -22.42 5.20
CA LYS A 589 14.15 -21.97 4.03
C LYS A 589 13.25 -21.30 2.99
N SER A 590 12.09 -21.89 2.69
CA SER A 590 11.17 -21.37 1.69
C SER A 590 10.35 -20.18 2.20
N GLY A 591 10.15 -20.06 3.52
CA GLY A 591 9.44 -18.95 4.16
C GLY A 591 9.99 -17.56 3.85
N PRO A 592 11.26 -17.28 4.20
CA PRO A 592 11.89 -16.00 3.87
C PRO A 592 11.88 -15.69 2.37
N ALA A 593 12.07 -16.70 1.51
CA ALA A 593 12.07 -16.52 0.06
C ALA A 593 10.67 -16.15 -0.48
N VAL A 594 9.61 -16.81 -0.01
CA VAL A 594 8.22 -16.48 -0.40
C VAL A 594 7.83 -15.10 0.12
N ALA A 595 8.21 -14.75 1.35
CA ALA A 595 8.01 -13.40 1.90
C ALA A 595 8.72 -12.35 1.03
N GLN A 596 9.96 -12.61 0.61
CA GLN A 596 10.72 -11.74 -0.28
C GLN A 596 10.07 -11.61 -1.67
N ILE A 597 9.56 -12.70 -2.25
CA ILE A 597 8.77 -12.64 -3.50
C ILE A 597 7.57 -11.72 -3.30
N CYS A 598 6.74 -11.97 -2.28
CA CYS A 598 5.54 -11.17 -2.04
C CYS A 598 5.87 -9.68 -1.84
N ALA A 599 6.95 -9.39 -1.11
CA ALA A 599 7.43 -8.04 -0.88
C ALA A 599 7.90 -7.35 -2.17
N ARG A 600 8.68 -8.02 -3.03
CA ARG A 600 9.09 -7.48 -4.34
C ARG A 600 7.93 -7.31 -5.32
N LEU A 601 6.88 -8.09 -5.15
CA LEU A 601 5.63 -7.94 -5.93
C LEU A 601 4.67 -6.95 -5.26
N GLU A 602 5.09 -6.29 -4.18
CA GLU A 602 4.33 -5.34 -3.36
C GLU A 602 2.91 -5.80 -3.02
N GLY A 603 2.72 -7.11 -2.78
CA GLY A 603 1.41 -7.65 -2.42
C GLY A 603 0.39 -7.71 -3.57
N MET A 604 0.81 -7.47 -4.84
CA MET A 604 -0.08 -7.49 -6.01
C MET A 604 -0.60 -8.92 -6.28
N PRO A 605 -1.91 -9.19 -6.11
CA PRO A 605 -2.46 -10.55 -6.22
C PRO A 605 -2.16 -11.24 -7.55
N LEU A 606 -2.32 -10.54 -8.68
CA LEU A 606 -2.04 -11.12 -10.00
C LEU A 606 -0.56 -11.48 -10.17
N ALA A 607 0.35 -10.62 -9.70
CA ALA A 607 1.78 -10.90 -9.79
C ALA A 607 2.16 -12.09 -8.91
N ILE A 608 1.61 -12.16 -7.70
CA ILE A 608 1.80 -13.28 -6.76
C ILE A 608 1.32 -14.60 -7.38
N GLU A 609 0.18 -14.59 -8.06
CA GLU A 609 -0.36 -15.75 -8.76
C GLU A 609 0.55 -16.24 -9.89
N LEU A 610 1.06 -15.32 -10.70
CA LEU A 610 1.99 -15.64 -11.78
C LEU A 610 3.31 -16.19 -11.23
N ALA A 611 3.80 -15.67 -10.10
CA ALA A 611 5.00 -16.15 -9.44
C ALA A 611 4.78 -17.54 -8.83
N ALA A 612 3.66 -17.75 -8.16
CA ALA A 612 3.31 -19.03 -7.55
C ALA A 612 3.17 -20.14 -8.60
N ALA A 613 2.66 -19.82 -9.81
CA ALA A 613 2.60 -20.76 -10.91
C ALA A 613 3.99 -21.23 -11.41
N ARG A 614 5.08 -20.50 -11.12
CA ARG A 614 6.45 -20.89 -11.47
C ARG A 614 7.06 -21.93 -10.54
N THR A 615 6.42 -22.24 -9.42
CA THR A 615 6.89 -23.27 -8.47
C THR A 615 7.00 -24.67 -9.07
N VAL A 616 6.34 -24.91 -10.22
CA VAL A 616 6.46 -26.16 -10.99
C VAL A 616 7.87 -26.37 -11.52
N ILE A 617 8.59 -25.30 -11.86
CA ILE A 617 9.88 -25.36 -12.57
C ILE A 617 11.03 -24.72 -11.80
N MET A 618 10.75 -23.92 -10.77
CA MET A 618 11.74 -23.20 -9.97
C MET A 618 11.35 -23.23 -8.49
N ARG A 619 12.32 -23.37 -7.60
CA ARG A 619 12.10 -23.20 -6.16
C ARG A 619 11.90 -21.72 -5.81
N PRO A 620 11.22 -21.38 -4.70
CA PRO A 620 10.98 -19.99 -4.31
C PRO A 620 12.25 -19.12 -4.26
N GLU A 621 13.38 -19.64 -3.80
CA GLU A 621 14.65 -18.91 -3.73
C GLU A 621 15.15 -18.52 -5.14
N GLN A 622 14.95 -19.42 -6.11
CA GLN A 622 15.33 -19.21 -7.49
C GLN A 622 14.42 -18.21 -8.21
N ILE A 623 13.15 -18.15 -7.81
CA ILE A 623 12.19 -17.14 -8.29
C ILE A 623 12.60 -15.78 -7.73
N ALA A 624 12.79 -15.67 -6.41
CA ALA A 624 13.17 -14.43 -5.72
C ALA A 624 14.42 -13.78 -6.34
N ALA A 625 15.46 -14.58 -6.60
CA ALA A 625 16.72 -14.13 -7.21
C ALA A 625 16.60 -13.64 -8.66
N ARG A 626 15.49 -13.94 -9.35
CA ARG A 626 15.26 -13.56 -10.76
C ARG A 626 14.23 -12.45 -10.94
N LEU A 627 13.61 -11.98 -9.85
CA LEU A 627 12.58 -10.94 -9.91
C LEU A 627 13.10 -9.57 -10.36
N ASP A 628 14.42 -9.38 -10.50
CA ASP A 628 15.00 -8.20 -11.15
C ASP A 628 14.63 -8.12 -12.66
N ARG A 629 14.13 -9.22 -13.24
CA ARG A 629 13.54 -9.29 -14.59
C ARG A 629 12.08 -9.75 -14.49
N ILE A 630 11.26 -8.98 -13.79
CA ILE A 630 9.90 -9.39 -13.37
C ILE A 630 9.06 -9.89 -14.56
N PHE A 631 9.12 -9.21 -15.71
CA PHE A 631 8.28 -9.53 -16.86
C PHE A 631 8.73 -10.78 -17.59
N ASP A 632 10.02 -11.11 -17.59
CA ASP A 632 10.51 -12.38 -18.13
C ASP A 632 10.09 -13.55 -17.25
N VAL A 633 10.17 -13.38 -15.94
CA VAL A 633 9.78 -14.40 -14.97
C VAL A 633 8.26 -14.61 -14.97
N LEU A 634 7.46 -13.54 -15.09
CA LEU A 634 6.00 -13.58 -14.90
C LEU A 634 5.18 -13.68 -16.21
N LYS A 635 5.78 -14.15 -17.31
CA LYS A 635 5.06 -14.50 -18.56
C LYS A 635 4.29 -15.82 -18.46
N SER A 636 2.96 -15.80 -18.39
CA SER A 636 2.18 -17.04 -18.38
C SER A 636 2.17 -17.73 -19.75
N SER A 637 2.41 -19.04 -19.79
CA SER A 637 2.25 -19.88 -21.00
C SER A 637 0.82 -20.43 -21.19
N ARG A 638 -0.09 -20.08 -20.27
CA ARG A 638 -1.49 -20.54 -20.25
C ARG A 638 -2.34 -19.80 -21.30
N ARG A 639 -2.96 -20.57 -22.20
CA ARG A 639 -3.80 -20.05 -23.31
C ARG A 639 -5.24 -19.72 -22.90
N ASP A 640 -5.67 -20.16 -21.71
CA ASP A 640 -7.03 -20.05 -21.16
C ASP A 640 -7.32 -18.75 -20.39
N LEU A 641 -6.28 -17.93 -20.11
CA LEU A 641 -6.46 -16.58 -19.60
C LEU A 641 -6.74 -15.60 -20.75
N ALA A 642 -7.62 -14.61 -20.53
CA ALA A 642 -7.83 -13.51 -21.47
C ALA A 642 -6.47 -12.85 -21.81
N PRO A 643 -6.23 -12.36 -23.05
CA PRO A 643 -4.92 -11.83 -23.45
C PRO A 643 -4.31 -10.84 -22.44
N ARG A 644 -5.16 -10.03 -21.79
CA ARG A 644 -4.82 -9.02 -20.76
C ARG A 644 -4.31 -9.60 -19.43
N GLN A 645 -4.64 -10.86 -19.11
CA GLN A 645 -4.25 -11.56 -17.88
C GLN A 645 -3.07 -12.53 -18.07
N ARG A 646 -2.53 -12.63 -19.31
CA ARG A 646 -1.44 -13.56 -19.64
C ARG A 646 -0.07 -13.04 -19.19
N SER A 647 0.08 -11.73 -19.02
CA SER A 647 1.30 -11.10 -18.53
C SER A 647 0.94 -9.84 -17.74
N LEU A 648 1.83 -9.44 -16.81
CA LEU A 648 1.68 -8.15 -16.13
C LEU A 648 1.76 -6.97 -17.12
N HIS A 649 2.52 -7.11 -18.21
CA HIS A 649 2.55 -6.14 -19.32
C HIS A 649 1.17 -5.79 -19.82
N ALA A 650 0.38 -6.79 -20.22
CA ALA A 650 -0.90 -6.56 -20.88
C ALA A 650 -1.93 -5.89 -19.95
N THR A 651 -1.72 -5.95 -18.64
CA THR A 651 -2.54 -5.23 -17.65
C THR A 651 -2.17 -3.74 -17.58
N ILE A 652 -0.90 -3.39 -17.78
CA ILE A 652 -0.37 -2.02 -17.69
C ILE A 652 -0.45 -1.31 -19.05
N ASP A 653 -0.19 -2.02 -20.17
CA ASP A 653 -0.26 -1.49 -21.55
C ASP A 653 -1.54 -0.69 -21.77
N TRP A 654 -2.67 -1.20 -21.30
CA TRP A 654 -3.96 -0.54 -21.46
C TRP A 654 -4.08 0.80 -20.72
N SER A 655 -3.51 0.94 -19.51
CA SER A 655 -3.46 2.25 -18.82
C SER A 655 -2.49 3.20 -19.51
N TYR A 656 -1.41 2.66 -20.08
CA TYR A 656 -0.39 3.43 -20.78
C TYR A 656 -0.90 3.96 -22.14
N ASP A 657 -1.69 3.17 -22.85
CA ASP A 657 -2.27 3.55 -24.14
C ASP A 657 -3.25 4.74 -24.02
N LEU A 658 -3.85 4.95 -22.85
CA LEU A 658 -4.72 6.08 -22.56
C LEU A 658 -3.97 7.39 -22.24
N LEU A 659 -2.65 7.35 -22.13
CA LEU A 659 -1.84 8.53 -21.83
C LEU A 659 -1.59 9.36 -23.09
N SER A 660 -1.65 10.69 -22.93
CA SER A 660 -1.19 11.64 -23.96
C SER A 660 0.34 11.56 -24.14
N GLU A 661 0.89 12.12 -25.22
CA GLU A 661 2.35 12.10 -25.43
C GLU A 661 3.16 12.73 -24.28
N PRO A 662 2.81 13.91 -23.75
CA PRO A 662 3.48 14.47 -22.57
C PRO A 662 3.35 13.58 -21.34
N GLU A 663 2.20 12.93 -21.14
CA GLU A 663 1.97 12.00 -20.02
C GLU A 663 2.80 10.72 -20.14
N ARG A 664 2.91 10.12 -21.34
CA ARG A 664 3.76 8.94 -21.57
C ARG A 664 5.23 9.26 -21.32
N TRP A 665 5.68 10.42 -21.80
CA TRP A 665 7.05 10.90 -21.62
C TRP A 665 7.37 11.16 -20.14
N ALA A 666 6.47 11.81 -19.41
CA ALA A 666 6.64 12.04 -17.97
C ALA A 666 6.57 10.73 -17.18
N PHE A 667 5.59 9.86 -17.47
CA PHE A 667 5.44 8.55 -16.83
C PHE A 667 6.72 7.71 -16.95
N ALA A 668 7.32 7.66 -18.14
CA ALA A 668 8.57 6.95 -18.37
C ALA A 668 9.73 7.55 -17.57
N GLN A 669 9.87 8.88 -17.54
CA GLN A 669 10.92 9.55 -16.76
C GLN A 669 10.77 9.33 -15.25
N LEU A 670 9.55 9.31 -14.72
CA LEU A 670 9.32 9.08 -13.28
C LEU A 670 9.86 7.71 -12.80
N SER A 671 10.20 6.80 -13.72
CA SER A 671 10.76 5.48 -13.38
C SER A 671 12.12 5.54 -12.68
N VAL A 672 12.85 6.66 -12.82
CA VAL A 672 14.12 6.91 -12.13
C VAL A 672 13.95 6.99 -10.61
N PHE A 673 12.77 7.40 -10.12
CA PHE A 673 12.49 7.45 -8.70
C PHE A 673 12.20 6.05 -8.15
N ARG A 674 12.93 5.64 -7.12
CA ARG A 674 12.73 4.38 -6.40
C ARG A 674 12.25 4.65 -4.98
N GLY A 675 11.15 3.99 -4.62
CA GLY A 675 10.54 4.12 -3.30
C GLY A 675 9.58 5.31 -3.15
N GLY A 676 9.49 6.22 -4.13
CA GLY A 676 8.58 7.38 -4.15
C GLY A 676 9.33 8.71 -4.21
N PHE A 677 8.58 9.82 -4.34
CA PHE A 677 9.13 11.15 -4.58
C PHE A 677 8.14 12.25 -4.18
N PHE A 678 8.63 13.48 -4.08
CA PHE A 678 7.84 14.67 -3.76
C PHE A 678 7.66 15.57 -4.98
N LEU A 679 6.70 16.49 -4.96
CA LEU A 679 6.36 17.31 -6.12
C LEU A 679 7.56 18.11 -6.66
N ASP A 680 8.32 18.73 -5.77
CA ASP A 680 9.51 19.55 -6.10
C ASP A 680 10.60 18.74 -6.82
N SER A 681 10.79 17.48 -6.42
CA SER A 681 11.71 16.56 -7.07
C SER A 681 11.24 16.19 -8.47
N ALA A 682 9.93 15.99 -8.67
CA ALA A 682 9.37 15.71 -9.99
C ALA A 682 9.51 16.92 -10.92
N GLU A 683 9.23 18.14 -10.43
CA GLU A 683 9.44 19.39 -11.17
C GLU A 683 10.90 19.57 -11.61
N THR A 684 11.83 19.19 -10.73
CA THR A 684 13.27 19.32 -11.01
C THR A 684 13.82 18.22 -11.91
N VAL A 685 13.20 17.04 -11.97
CA VAL A 685 13.71 15.89 -12.75
C VAL A 685 13.03 15.76 -14.11
N LEU A 686 11.74 16.04 -14.21
CA LEU A 686 11.00 15.92 -15.47
C LEU A 686 11.51 16.91 -16.51
N ASP A 687 11.96 16.39 -17.66
CA ASP A 687 12.33 17.15 -18.85
C ASP A 687 11.21 17.10 -19.87
N LEU A 688 10.47 18.20 -19.97
CA LEU A 688 9.37 18.36 -20.94
C LEU A 688 9.76 19.34 -22.06
N SER A 689 11.03 19.70 -22.18
CA SER A 689 11.51 20.68 -23.18
C SER A 689 11.20 20.29 -24.64
N ARG A 690 10.90 19.00 -24.88
CA ARG A 690 10.44 18.47 -26.16
C ARG A 690 9.06 18.98 -26.60
N PHE A 691 8.23 19.46 -25.68
CA PHE A 691 6.87 19.91 -25.97
C PHE A 691 6.79 21.44 -25.89
N SER A 692 6.30 22.10 -26.95
CA SER A 692 6.18 23.56 -27.01
C SER A 692 5.16 24.12 -26.02
N GLU A 693 4.11 23.34 -25.70
CA GLU A 693 3.11 23.63 -24.68
C GLU A 693 3.06 22.45 -23.68
N ALA A 694 4.11 22.31 -22.88
CA ALA A 694 4.18 21.27 -21.85
C ALA A 694 3.20 21.57 -20.69
N PRO A 695 2.35 20.60 -20.27
CA PRO A 695 1.58 20.74 -19.02
C PRO A 695 2.50 20.88 -17.80
N ALA A 696 2.01 21.51 -16.73
CA ALA A 696 2.78 21.59 -15.50
C ALA A 696 2.97 20.20 -14.88
N ALA A 697 4.09 19.99 -14.17
CA ALA A 697 4.37 18.71 -13.53
C ALA A 697 3.25 18.27 -12.59
N MET A 698 2.65 19.21 -11.84
CA MET A 698 1.51 18.94 -10.96
C MET A 698 0.31 18.35 -11.71
N ASP A 699 -0.04 18.92 -12.88
CA ASP A 699 -1.15 18.45 -13.71
C ASP A 699 -0.88 17.03 -14.24
N LEU A 700 0.36 16.75 -14.64
CA LEU A 700 0.79 15.42 -15.08
C LEU A 700 0.71 14.40 -13.94
N LEU A 701 1.19 14.75 -12.74
CA LEU A 701 1.10 13.87 -11.58
C LEU A 701 -0.35 13.61 -11.16
N GLN A 702 -1.22 14.63 -11.22
CA GLN A 702 -2.64 14.49 -10.97
C GLN A 702 -3.28 13.52 -11.97
N SER A 703 -3.06 13.73 -13.27
CA SER A 703 -3.58 12.87 -14.33
C SER A 703 -3.11 11.41 -14.20
N LEU A 704 -1.82 11.20 -13.91
CA LEU A 704 -1.27 9.85 -13.69
C LEU A 704 -1.82 9.19 -12.43
N ARG A 705 -2.12 9.96 -11.38
CA ARG A 705 -2.80 9.47 -10.17
C ARG A 705 -4.25 9.08 -10.47
N GLU A 706 -4.99 9.92 -11.18
CA GLU A 706 -6.38 9.63 -11.60
C GLU A 706 -6.43 8.33 -12.41
N LYS A 707 -5.41 8.08 -13.25
CA LYS A 707 -5.27 6.85 -14.04
C LYS A 707 -4.69 5.64 -13.25
N SER A 708 -4.55 5.75 -11.93
CA SER A 708 -3.97 4.74 -11.03
C SER A 708 -2.55 4.27 -11.40
N LEU A 709 -1.78 5.10 -12.09
CA LEU A 709 -0.35 4.84 -12.38
C LEU A 709 0.56 5.38 -11.27
N LEU A 710 0.08 6.38 -10.51
CA LEU A 710 0.73 6.89 -9.31
C LEU A 710 -0.15 6.69 -8.07
N ARG A 711 0.51 6.44 -6.94
CA ARG A 711 -0.08 6.52 -5.59
C ARG A 711 0.33 7.82 -4.92
N ALA A 712 -0.55 8.38 -4.11
CA ALA A 712 -0.25 9.50 -3.22
C ALA A 712 -0.41 9.02 -1.76
N THR A 713 0.59 9.28 -0.93
CA THR A 713 0.58 8.94 0.50
C THR A 713 0.81 10.22 1.30
N GLU A 714 -0.05 10.50 2.26
CA GLU A 714 0.17 11.61 3.19
C GLU A 714 1.30 11.25 4.15
N THR A 715 2.30 12.13 4.23
CA THR A 715 3.33 12.08 5.27
C THR A 715 3.10 13.26 6.24
N PRO A 716 3.75 13.28 7.42
CA PRO A 716 3.63 14.41 8.34
C PRO A 716 4.03 15.77 7.74
N HIS A 717 4.84 15.79 6.67
CA HIS A 717 5.38 16.99 6.07
C HIS A 717 4.65 17.39 4.78
N GLU A 718 4.47 16.44 3.85
CA GLU A 718 3.84 16.70 2.55
C GLU A 718 3.33 15.42 1.86
N THR A 719 2.65 15.59 0.72
CA THR A 719 2.16 14.46 -0.08
C THR A 719 3.30 13.79 -0.84
N ARG A 720 3.49 12.50 -0.61
CA ARG A 720 4.50 11.68 -1.29
C ARG A 720 3.88 10.85 -2.39
N PHE A 721 4.37 11.03 -3.61
CA PHE A 721 3.98 10.25 -4.78
C PHE A 721 4.83 8.99 -4.92
N GLY A 722 4.33 8.01 -5.65
CA GLY A 722 5.14 6.86 -6.02
C GLY A 722 4.47 5.98 -7.06
N MET A 723 5.25 5.13 -7.71
CA MET A 723 4.75 4.03 -8.53
C MET A 723 4.87 2.72 -7.76
N TYR A 724 3.89 1.84 -7.95
CA TYR A 724 4.07 0.46 -7.55
C TYR A 724 5.23 -0.16 -8.35
N GLN A 725 6.02 -1.06 -7.74
CA GLN A 725 7.26 -1.57 -8.33
C GLN A 725 7.05 -2.10 -9.76
N VAL A 726 5.97 -2.86 -9.99
CA VAL A 726 5.63 -3.42 -11.31
C VAL A 726 5.34 -2.31 -12.34
N ILE A 727 4.66 -1.24 -11.94
CA ILE A 727 4.36 -0.08 -12.81
C ILE A 727 5.65 0.68 -13.11
N ARG A 728 6.53 0.85 -12.12
CA ARG A 728 7.83 1.50 -12.29
C ARG A 728 8.72 0.73 -13.26
N GLU A 729 8.77 -0.60 -13.15
CA GLU A 729 9.56 -1.43 -14.08
C GLU A 729 9.03 -1.34 -15.51
N TYR A 730 7.71 -1.33 -15.69
CA TYR A 730 7.11 -1.07 -17.00
C TYR A 730 7.48 0.32 -17.54
N ALA A 731 7.39 1.36 -16.70
CA ALA A 731 7.79 2.71 -17.06
C ALA A 731 9.27 2.81 -17.45
N ALA A 732 10.14 2.07 -16.76
CA ALA A 732 11.58 2.02 -17.07
C ALA A 732 11.86 1.35 -18.42
N GLU A 733 11.14 0.28 -18.78
CA GLU A 733 11.25 -0.34 -20.11
C GLU A 733 10.77 0.61 -21.20
N ARG A 734 9.65 1.31 -21.00
CA ARG A 734 9.19 2.37 -21.91
C ARG A 734 10.21 3.50 -22.02
N TRP A 735 10.89 3.84 -20.93
CA TRP A 735 11.95 4.86 -20.94
C TRP A 735 13.14 4.45 -21.82
N LEU A 736 13.55 3.19 -21.75
CA LEU A 736 14.59 2.64 -22.63
C LEU A 736 14.20 2.66 -24.12
N GLU A 737 12.92 2.44 -24.43
CA GLU A 737 12.40 2.41 -25.80
C GLU A 737 12.18 3.81 -26.39
N LEU A 738 11.69 4.76 -25.59
CA LEU A 738 11.30 6.10 -26.05
C LEU A 738 12.46 7.09 -26.14
N ALA A 739 13.43 6.99 -25.24
CA ALA A 739 14.48 7.99 -25.06
C ALA A 739 15.85 7.51 -25.52
N SER A 740 16.57 8.40 -26.19
CA SER A 740 17.97 8.22 -26.54
C SER A 740 18.84 8.10 -25.29
N ASP A 741 20.04 7.49 -25.41
CA ASP A 741 20.98 7.40 -24.29
C ASP A 741 21.32 8.79 -23.71
N THR A 742 21.42 9.81 -24.55
CA THR A 742 21.68 11.21 -24.11
C THR A 742 20.54 11.80 -23.30
N GLU A 743 19.28 11.59 -23.70
CA GLU A 743 18.11 12.06 -22.95
C GLU A 743 18.01 11.34 -21.59
N ARG A 744 18.24 10.02 -21.58
CA ARG A 744 18.25 9.23 -20.34
C ARG A 744 19.35 9.69 -19.39
N GLU A 745 20.54 9.95 -19.92
CA GLU A 745 21.66 10.45 -19.14
C GLU A 745 21.40 11.86 -18.57
N SER A 746 20.78 12.74 -19.34
CA SER A 746 20.38 14.09 -18.89
C SER A 746 19.40 14.03 -17.71
N VAL A 747 18.34 13.21 -17.80
CA VAL A 747 17.35 13.03 -16.73
C VAL A 747 17.99 12.43 -15.47
N ASN A 748 18.85 11.42 -15.63
CA ASN A 748 19.58 10.83 -14.51
C ASN A 748 20.54 11.82 -13.84
N ALA A 749 21.21 12.70 -14.61
CA ALA A 749 22.07 13.74 -14.07
C ALA A 749 21.27 14.78 -13.26
N ARG A 750 20.09 15.20 -13.74
CA ARG A 750 19.18 16.09 -12.98
C ARG A 750 18.69 15.44 -11.69
N PHE A 751 18.29 14.17 -11.77
CA PHE A 751 17.89 13.36 -10.61
C PHE A 751 19.02 13.27 -9.58
N ALA A 752 20.23 12.95 -10.02
CA ALA A 752 21.41 12.85 -9.17
C ALA A 752 21.76 14.19 -8.50
N GLU A 753 21.78 15.30 -9.24
CA GLU A 753 22.09 16.62 -8.69
C GLU A 753 21.01 17.12 -7.71
N TYR A 754 19.73 16.86 -8.01
CA TYR A 754 18.63 17.18 -7.08
C TYR A 754 18.83 16.42 -5.76
N PHE A 755 19.02 15.10 -5.80
CA PHE A 755 19.17 14.31 -4.58
C PHE A 755 20.50 14.56 -3.85
N ARG A 756 21.56 14.99 -4.55
CA ARG A 756 22.79 15.48 -3.93
C ARG A 756 22.56 16.75 -3.12
N ARG A 757 21.86 17.72 -3.69
CA ARG A 757 21.47 18.96 -2.98
C ARG A 757 20.53 18.68 -1.82
N TYR A 758 19.52 17.83 -2.06
CA TYR A 758 18.56 17.41 -1.03
C TYR A 758 19.26 16.75 0.15
N ALA A 759 20.16 15.79 -0.10
CA ALA A 759 20.93 15.13 0.94
C ALA A 759 21.82 16.12 1.71
N ALA A 760 22.51 17.01 1.01
CA ALA A 760 23.36 18.04 1.63
C ALA A 760 22.58 19.07 2.45
N GLU A 761 21.34 19.39 2.06
CA GLU A 761 20.47 20.27 2.82
C GLU A 761 20.06 19.65 4.15
N TRP A 762 19.52 18.43 4.10
CA TRP A 762 18.99 17.77 5.28
C TRP A 762 20.08 17.23 6.20
N ASP A 763 21.21 16.77 5.66
CA ASP A 763 22.37 16.33 6.47
C ASP A 763 22.89 17.44 7.40
N ARG A 764 22.88 18.69 6.94
CA ARG A 764 23.26 19.86 7.78
C ARG A 764 22.32 20.10 8.96
N ARG A 765 21.09 19.56 8.92
CA ARG A 765 20.06 19.75 9.95
C ARG A 765 19.92 18.54 10.89
N ILE A 766 20.65 17.44 10.67
CA ILE A 766 20.57 16.22 11.51
C ILE A 766 20.96 16.48 12.98
N HIS A 767 21.75 17.51 13.27
CA HIS A 767 22.20 17.83 14.64
C HIS A 767 21.56 19.11 15.21
N THR A 768 20.58 19.69 14.50
CA THR A 768 19.88 20.90 14.93
C THR A 768 18.51 20.55 15.54
N GLN A 769 17.73 21.56 15.92
CA GLN A 769 16.35 21.39 16.38
C GLN A 769 15.42 20.71 15.34
N ASP A 770 15.80 20.73 14.05
CA ASP A 770 15.02 20.13 12.95
C ASP A 770 15.45 18.68 12.65
N ALA A 771 16.25 18.06 13.52
CA ALA A 771 16.85 16.74 13.30
C ALA A 771 15.83 15.64 12.96
N LEU A 772 14.66 15.64 13.62
CA LEU A 772 13.61 14.67 13.38
C LEU A 772 13.10 14.73 11.93
N GLU A 773 12.74 15.93 11.48
CA GLU A 773 12.33 16.15 10.08
C GLU A 773 13.47 15.80 9.13
N ALA A 774 14.70 16.24 9.42
CA ALA A 774 15.85 15.96 8.56
C ALA A 774 16.11 14.47 8.37
N LEU A 775 16.03 13.69 9.44
CA LEU A 775 16.21 12.24 9.40
C LEU A 775 15.06 11.55 8.66
N ASP A 776 13.81 11.99 8.84
CA ASP A 776 12.66 11.44 8.14
C ASP A 776 12.74 11.75 6.63
N ARG A 777 13.11 12.99 6.27
CA ARG A 777 13.36 13.43 4.89
C ARG A 777 14.44 12.60 4.21
N LEU A 778 15.56 12.35 4.88
CA LEU A 778 16.64 11.50 4.37
C LEU A 778 16.21 10.02 4.26
N ASP A 779 15.42 9.50 5.19
CA ASP A 779 14.90 8.13 5.11
C ASP A 779 13.90 7.97 3.95
N TYR A 780 13.03 8.96 3.71
CA TYR A 780 12.16 8.98 2.52
C TYR A 780 12.95 9.00 1.21
N ALA A 781 14.13 9.64 1.19
CA ALA A 781 15.01 9.70 0.03
C ALA A 781 15.94 8.50 -0.10
N ARG A 782 16.08 7.65 0.93
CA ARG A 782 17.07 6.56 1.00
C ARG A 782 17.13 5.69 -0.26
N SER A 783 15.99 5.25 -0.77
CA SER A 783 15.93 4.43 -1.99
C SER A 783 16.34 5.20 -3.25
N ASN A 784 16.03 6.49 -3.34
CA ASN A 784 16.49 7.35 -4.44
C ASN A 784 18.00 7.60 -4.34
N LEU A 785 18.53 7.84 -3.14
CA LEU A 785 19.97 8.03 -2.91
C LEU A 785 20.77 6.78 -3.32
N GLN A 786 20.23 5.58 -3.07
CA GLN A 786 20.82 4.33 -3.55
C GLN A 786 20.84 4.22 -5.08
N GLU A 787 19.79 4.67 -5.78
CA GLU A 787 19.78 4.73 -7.24
C GLU A 787 20.82 5.71 -7.77
N VAL A 788 20.97 6.89 -7.14
CA VAL A 788 22.01 7.85 -7.51
C VAL A 788 23.40 7.23 -7.36
N LEU A 789 23.66 6.50 -6.27
CA LEU A 789 24.93 5.79 -6.08
C LEU A 789 25.19 4.76 -7.19
N GLN A 790 24.19 3.96 -7.55
CA GLN A 790 24.33 2.96 -8.62
C GLN A 790 24.62 3.61 -9.97
N TRP A 791 23.91 4.68 -10.32
CA TRP A 791 24.15 5.43 -11.55
C TRP A 791 25.54 6.09 -11.58
N ALA A 792 25.95 6.73 -10.48
CA ALA A 792 27.24 7.38 -10.38
C ALA A 792 28.40 6.36 -10.44
N GLN A 793 28.23 5.20 -9.79
CA GLN A 793 29.19 4.09 -9.82
C GLN A 793 29.37 3.52 -11.23
N ALA A 794 28.31 3.39 -12.02
CA ALA A 794 28.38 2.89 -13.39
C ALA A 794 29.21 3.80 -14.33
N GLY A 795 29.35 5.09 -13.99
CA GLY A 795 30.13 6.08 -14.74
C GLY A 795 31.26 6.70 -13.94
N ILE A 796 31.88 5.96 -13.01
CA ILE A 796 32.83 6.53 -12.03
C ILE A 796 34.07 7.19 -12.63
N SER A 797 34.40 6.93 -13.90
CA SER A 797 35.48 7.61 -14.62
C SER A 797 35.18 9.08 -14.94
N ASP A 798 33.92 9.50 -14.84
CA ASP A 798 33.51 10.90 -14.95
C ASP A 798 33.72 11.63 -13.61
N PRO A 799 34.54 12.69 -13.56
CA PRO A 799 34.80 13.46 -12.34
C PRO A 799 33.53 13.98 -11.65
N ASP A 800 32.50 14.36 -12.40
CA ASP A 800 31.25 14.87 -11.82
C ASP A 800 30.47 13.74 -11.13
N LYS A 801 30.45 12.55 -11.74
CA LYS A 801 29.84 11.35 -11.14
C LYS A 801 30.62 10.86 -9.92
N GLN A 802 31.95 10.90 -9.98
CA GLN A 802 32.80 10.58 -8.82
C GLN A 802 32.48 11.49 -7.63
N LYS A 803 32.34 12.80 -7.88
CA LYS A 803 31.96 13.78 -6.86
C LYS A 803 30.57 13.48 -6.28
N ILE A 804 29.57 13.24 -7.13
CA ILE A 804 28.21 12.88 -6.69
C ILE A 804 28.25 11.61 -5.84
N PHE A 805 28.96 10.57 -6.29
CA PHE A 805 29.07 9.31 -5.58
C PHE A 805 29.61 9.49 -4.17
N VAL A 806 30.68 10.29 -4.02
CA VAL A 806 31.29 10.60 -2.74
C VAL A 806 30.34 11.41 -1.84
N ASP A 807 29.75 12.50 -2.36
CA ASP A 807 28.83 13.36 -1.60
C ASP A 807 27.65 12.54 -1.02
N ILE A 808 26.98 11.73 -1.86
CA ILE A 808 25.84 10.91 -1.42
C ILE A 808 26.27 9.86 -0.39
N SER A 809 27.41 9.22 -0.60
CA SER A 809 27.92 8.20 0.33
C SER A 809 28.19 8.80 1.72
N LEU A 810 28.72 10.02 1.78
CA LEU A 810 28.96 10.74 3.03
C LEU A 810 27.64 11.10 3.74
N HIS A 811 26.63 11.57 3.02
CA HIS A 811 25.33 11.89 3.62
C HIS A 811 24.58 10.63 4.10
N MET A 812 24.65 9.53 3.34
CA MET A 812 24.11 8.24 3.79
C MET A 812 24.84 7.69 5.02
N TYR A 813 26.15 7.88 5.11
CA TYR A 813 26.92 7.54 6.30
C TYR A 813 26.45 8.32 7.54
N SER A 814 26.17 9.62 7.42
CA SER A 814 25.62 10.42 8.52
C SER A 814 24.29 9.88 9.03
N LEU A 815 23.38 9.46 8.13
CA LEU A 815 22.11 8.83 8.50
C LEU A 815 22.33 7.50 9.24
N LEU A 816 23.21 6.63 8.71
CA LEU A 816 23.54 5.35 9.34
C LEU A 816 24.21 5.53 10.71
N ARG A 817 24.92 6.63 10.93
CA ARG A 817 25.52 6.94 12.25
C ARG A 817 24.46 7.23 13.32
N VAL A 818 23.33 7.83 12.97
CA VAL A 818 22.27 8.23 13.91
C VAL A 818 21.20 7.13 14.08
N ARG A 819 20.76 6.50 12.98
CA ARG A 819 19.66 5.52 13.00
C ARG A 819 20.06 4.10 12.59
N GLY A 820 21.28 3.89 12.07
CA GLY A 820 21.70 2.62 11.47
C GLY A 820 22.56 1.73 12.38
N PRO A 821 22.60 0.41 12.12
CA PRO A 821 23.45 -0.50 12.88
C PRO A 821 24.93 -0.24 12.60
N ALA A 822 25.73 -0.20 13.67
CA ALA A 822 27.14 0.18 13.60
C ALA A 822 27.95 -0.62 12.57
N ARG A 823 27.66 -1.91 12.44
CA ARG A 823 28.36 -2.87 11.56
C ARG A 823 28.13 -2.64 10.06
N GLN A 824 27.05 -1.98 9.66
CA GLN A 824 26.78 -1.70 8.24
C GLN A 824 27.55 -0.48 7.70
N ARG A 825 28.19 0.30 8.59
CA ARG A 825 28.91 1.53 8.22
C ARG A 825 30.28 1.27 7.61
N VAL A 826 31.01 0.25 8.09
CA VAL A 826 32.34 -0.10 7.59
C VAL A 826 32.28 -0.58 6.13
N PRO A 827 31.46 -1.58 5.76
CA PRO A 827 31.39 -2.04 4.36
C PRO A 827 30.94 -0.95 3.38
N ALA A 828 30.10 -0.01 3.85
CA ALA A 828 29.66 1.13 3.04
C ALA A 828 30.83 2.09 2.73
N LEU A 829 31.72 2.32 3.70
CA LEU A 829 32.90 3.17 3.51
C LEU A 829 34.03 2.47 2.73
N ASP A 830 34.20 1.15 2.92
CA ASP A 830 35.18 0.35 2.17
C ASP A 830 34.97 0.48 0.66
N ALA A 831 33.72 0.34 0.22
CA ALA A 831 33.35 0.50 -1.19
C ALA A 831 33.77 1.88 -1.74
N VAL A 832 33.56 2.96 -0.97
CA VAL A 832 33.92 4.33 -1.39
C VAL A 832 35.45 4.51 -1.43
N LEU A 833 36.17 3.98 -0.44
CA LEU A 833 37.62 4.09 -0.35
C LEU A 833 38.36 3.32 -1.45
N ASP A 834 37.83 2.17 -1.87
CA ASP A 834 38.34 1.41 -3.02
C ASP A 834 38.19 2.18 -4.33
N MET A 835 37.20 3.08 -4.41
CA MET A 835 36.91 3.90 -5.59
C MET A 835 37.66 5.24 -5.61
N VAL A 836 37.82 5.91 -4.45
CA VAL A 836 38.62 7.14 -4.33
C VAL A 836 40.10 6.79 -4.19
N ARG A 837 40.78 6.59 -5.33
CA ARG A 837 42.23 6.36 -5.42
C ARG A 837 43.06 7.61 -5.04
N ASP A 838 44.38 7.53 -5.17
CA ASP A 838 45.37 8.58 -4.80
C ASP A 838 45.24 9.94 -5.51
N GLU A 839 44.24 10.13 -6.37
CA GLU A 839 44.05 11.34 -7.19
C GLU A 839 43.51 12.54 -6.40
N ASP A 840 42.84 12.32 -5.26
CA ASP A 840 42.43 13.36 -4.31
C ASP A 840 42.85 12.98 -2.87
N PRO A 841 44.08 13.35 -2.46
CA PRO A 841 44.59 13.08 -1.11
C PRO A 841 43.73 13.69 0.01
N ALA A 842 43.06 14.82 -0.25
CA ALA A 842 42.24 15.49 0.77
C ALA A 842 40.95 14.73 1.03
N MET A 843 40.26 14.30 -0.04
CA MET A 843 39.04 13.50 0.08
C MET A 843 39.31 12.13 0.70
N ARG A 844 40.37 11.46 0.24
CA ARG A 844 40.77 10.14 0.77
C ARG A 844 41.13 10.22 2.26
N ALA A 845 41.81 11.28 2.70
CA ALA A 845 42.08 11.49 4.13
C ALA A 845 40.80 11.66 4.97
N ARG A 846 39.77 12.35 4.45
CA ARG A 846 38.45 12.51 5.11
C ARG A 846 37.71 11.18 5.22
N LEU A 847 37.75 10.36 4.17
CA LEU A 847 37.12 9.03 4.18
C LEU A 847 37.82 8.07 5.16
N LEU A 848 39.15 8.03 5.15
CA LEU A 848 39.94 7.24 6.11
C LEU A 848 39.67 7.67 7.56
N PHE A 849 39.47 8.96 7.82
CA PHE A 849 39.01 9.46 9.11
C PHE A 849 37.67 8.85 9.54
N LEU A 850 36.66 8.82 8.65
CA LEU A 850 35.33 8.26 8.96
C LEU A 850 35.38 6.74 9.14
N GLN A 851 36.20 6.04 8.36
CA GLN A 851 36.38 4.60 8.44
C GLN A 851 37.09 4.22 9.75
N SER A 852 38.14 4.95 10.12
CA SER A 852 38.82 4.81 11.41
C SER A 852 37.85 4.96 12.59
N GLN A 853 36.96 5.97 12.55
CA GLN A 853 35.92 6.14 13.56
C GLN A 853 34.97 4.94 13.61
N SER A 854 34.57 4.43 12.44
CA SER A 854 33.66 3.29 12.34
C SER A 854 34.27 2.01 12.91
N HIS A 855 35.55 1.72 12.63
CA HIS A 855 36.26 0.57 13.20
C HIS A 855 36.39 0.68 14.72
N ARG A 856 36.76 1.87 15.23
CA ARG A 856 36.82 2.11 16.67
C ARG A 856 35.47 1.86 17.35
N GLU A 857 34.39 2.34 16.75
CA GLU A 857 33.04 2.13 17.25
C GLU A 857 32.53 0.69 17.10
N ALA A 858 33.06 -0.06 16.12
CA ALA A 858 32.78 -1.48 15.93
C ALA A 858 33.58 -2.39 16.88
N GLY A 859 34.49 -1.83 17.69
CA GLY A 859 35.30 -2.58 18.64
C GLY A 859 36.64 -3.07 18.08
N ASP A 860 37.12 -2.51 16.96
CA ASP A 860 38.42 -2.80 16.36
C ASP A 860 39.33 -1.55 16.36
N PRO A 861 39.85 -1.15 17.53
CA PRO A 861 40.72 0.03 17.65
C PRO A 861 42.10 -0.18 17.02
N ALA A 862 42.50 -1.42 16.72
CA ALA A 862 43.79 -1.72 16.09
C ALA A 862 43.73 -1.37 14.60
N GLU A 863 42.68 -1.78 13.90
CA GLU A 863 42.49 -1.40 12.49
C GLU A 863 42.17 0.09 12.37
N GLY A 864 41.34 0.62 13.27
CA GLY A 864 41.07 2.05 13.35
C GLY A 864 42.34 2.90 13.49
N TYR A 865 43.37 2.39 14.17
CA TYR A 865 44.65 3.08 14.33
C TYR A 865 45.44 3.18 13.03
N LYS A 866 45.55 2.06 12.30
CA LYS A 866 46.25 2.04 11.00
C LYS A 866 45.64 3.06 10.05
N LEU A 867 44.32 3.07 9.96
CA LEU A 867 43.56 4.01 9.13
C LEU A 867 43.72 5.47 9.59
N ALA A 868 43.75 5.73 10.90
CA ALA A 868 43.99 7.08 11.43
C ALA A 868 45.41 7.59 11.09
N VAL A 869 46.43 6.73 11.18
CA VAL A 869 47.81 7.07 10.81
C VAL A 869 47.92 7.34 9.31
N GLU A 870 47.26 6.53 8.47
CA GLU A 870 47.19 6.75 7.03
C GLU A 870 46.50 8.09 6.71
N ALA A 871 45.35 8.37 7.34
CA ALA A 871 44.63 9.64 7.19
C ALA A 871 45.51 10.85 7.53
N VAL A 872 46.27 10.80 8.63
CA VAL A 872 47.20 11.88 9.01
C VAL A 872 48.34 12.03 8.01
N THR A 873 48.90 10.91 7.54
CA THR A 873 49.99 10.89 6.57
C THR A 873 49.55 11.53 5.26
N LEU A 874 48.36 11.18 4.79
CA LEU A 874 47.80 11.71 3.55
C LEU A 874 47.35 13.17 3.71
N ALA A 875 46.73 13.54 4.83
CA ALA A 875 46.37 14.93 5.10
C ALA A 875 47.60 15.87 5.04
N LYS A 876 48.77 15.41 5.52
CA LYS A 876 50.02 16.20 5.46
C LYS A 876 50.47 16.52 4.03
N THR A 877 50.07 15.75 3.02
CA THR A 877 50.44 16.03 1.62
C THR A 877 49.59 17.13 0.99
N THR A 878 48.48 17.53 1.62
CA THR A 878 47.51 18.51 1.09
C THR A 878 47.80 19.96 1.47
N ALA A 879 48.71 20.19 2.42
CA ALA A 879 48.97 21.49 3.05
C ALA A 879 47.75 22.18 3.71
N ASP A 880 46.61 21.49 3.87
CA ASP A 880 45.44 21.98 4.62
C ASP A 880 45.61 21.73 6.13
N GLU A 881 45.99 22.77 6.87
CA GLU A 881 46.22 22.70 8.33
C GLU A 881 44.97 22.23 9.11
N ASN A 882 43.78 22.58 8.65
CA ASN A 882 42.52 22.19 9.30
C ASN A 882 42.22 20.70 9.07
N LEU A 883 42.49 20.18 7.87
CA LEU A 883 42.38 18.76 7.57
C LEU A 883 43.41 17.94 8.37
N ILE A 884 44.65 18.40 8.46
CA ILE A 884 45.70 17.76 9.28
C ILE A 884 45.27 17.70 10.76
N ALA A 885 44.77 18.82 11.31
CA ALA A 885 44.28 18.87 12.68
C ALA A 885 43.06 17.95 12.89
N THR A 886 42.16 17.86 11.92
CA THR A 886 40.99 16.95 11.97
C THR A 886 41.42 15.48 11.96
N ALA A 887 42.38 15.09 11.12
CA ALA A 887 42.91 13.74 11.11
C ALA A 887 43.63 13.39 12.44
N LYS A 888 44.43 14.32 12.98
CA LYS A 888 45.11 14.15 14.27
C LYS A 888 44.13 14.08 15.44
N PHE A 889 43.03 14.82 15.40
CA PHE A 889 41.96 14.74 16.40
C PHE A 889 41.37 13.32 16.48
N ASN A 890 41.18 12.66 15.34
CA ASN A 890 40.72 11.27 15.32
C ASN A 890 41.78 10.30 15.84
N LEU A 891 43.04 10.48 15.44
CA LEU A 891 44.16 9.69 15.96
C LEU A 891 44.22 9.75 17.50
N ALA A 892 44.05 10.94 18.09
CA ALA A 892 43.98 11.11 19.53
C ALA A 892 42.85 10.28 20.17
N GLY A 893 41.67 10.24 19.53
CA GLY A 893 40.54 9.43 19.96
C GLY A 893 40.76 7.91 19.84
N VAL A 894 41.62 7.45 18.92
CA VAL A 894 42.01 6.04 18.79
C VAL A 894 43.11 5.67 19.79
N GLU A 895 44.12 6.54 19.97
CA GLU A 895 45.17 6.38 20.99
C GLU A 895 44.56 6.25 22.38
N TYR A 896 43.53 7.06 22.69
CA TYR A 896 42.76 6.92 23.92
C TYR A 896 42.07 5.54 24.03
N ALA A 897 41.43 5.06 22.97
CA ALA A 897 40.78 3.75 22.96
C ALA A 897 41.77 2.57 23.13
N GLN A 898 43.06 2.79 22.85
CA GLN A 898 44.15 1.85 23.13
C GLN A 898 44.79 2.04 24.52
N GLY A 899 44.23 2.89 25.38
CA GLY A 899 44.73 3.17 26.72
C GLY A 899 45.94 4.11 26.76
N GLN A 900 46.30 4.76 25.66
CA GLN A 900 47.44 5.69 25.56
C GLN A 900 47.04 7.12 25.94
N THR A 901 46.46 7.30 27.13
CA THR A 901 45.85 8.57 27.60
C THR A 901 46.80 9.78 27.49
N GLY A 902 48.09 9.61 27.80
CA GLY A 902 49.09 10.68 27.69
C GLY A 902 49.34 11.15 26.25
N LYS A 903 49.38 10.23 25.28
CA LYS A 903 49.52 10.58 23.85
C LYS A 903 48.27 11.28 23.32
N ALA A 904 47.10 10.78 23.70
CA ALA A 904 45.83 11.40 23.34
C ALA A 904 45.74 12.85 23.85
N GLN A 905 46.14 13.10 25.10
CA GLN A 905 46.13 14.44 25.68
C GLN A 905 47.10 15.40 24.96
N ALA A 906 48.31 14.94 24.62
CA ALA A 906 49.28 15.74 23.89
C ALA A 906 48.76 16.13 22.49
N LEU A 907 48.19 15.17 21.76
CA LEU A 907 47.59 15.41 20.45
C LEU A 907 46.38 16.37 20.53
N HIS A 908 45.52 16.21 21.53
CA HIS A 908 44.38 17.12 21.72
C HIS A 908 44.81 18.57 21.99
N ARG A 909 45.85 18.79 22.80
CA ARG A 909 46.41 20.14 23.01
C ARG A 909 46.97 20.75 21.73
N GLU A 910 47.69 19.95 20.94
CA GLU A 910 48.25 20.39 19.66
C GLU A 910 47.16 20.85 18.69
N VAL A 911 46.11 20.05 18.49
CA VAL A 911 45.05 20.36 17.52
C VAL A 911 44.11 21.48 17.99
N LEU A 912 43.96 21.67 19.31
CA LEU A 912 43.14 22.76 19.87
C LEU A 912 43.65 24.13 19.40
N GLU A 913 44.96 24.35 19.46
CA GLU A 913 45.57 25.60 19.03
C GLU A 913 45.40 25.83 17.52
N VAL A 914 45.46 24.77 16.71
CA VAL A 914 45.21 24.86 15.26
C VAL A 914 43.74 25.21 14.96
N PHE A 915 42.78 24.59 15.64
CA PHE A 915 41.36 24.90 15.43
C PHE A 915 41.01 26.33 15.85
N ARG A 916 41.63 26.85 16.92
CA ARG A 916 41.52 28.26 17.31
C ARG A 916 42.10 29.20 16.26
N ALA A 917 43.31 28.92 15.78
CA ALA A 917 43.99 29.74 14.78
C ALA A 917 43.26 29.77 13.43
N THR A 918 42.66 28.64 13.04
CA THR A 918 41.89 28.50 11.78
C THR A 918 40.43 28.93 11.91
N GLY A 919 39.95 29.28 13.11
CA GLY A 919 38.57 29.69 13.36
C GLY A 919 37.54 28.55 13.30
N ASN A 920 37.97 27.29 13.39
CA ASN A 920 37.08 26.13 13.36
C ASN A 920 36.43 25.88 14.73
N ARG A 921 35.42 26.70 15.06
CA ARG A 921 34.69 26.69 16.34
C ARG A 921 34.07 25.33 16.68
N ALA A 922 33.53 24.62 15.69
CA ALA A 922 32.91 23.30 15.91
C ALA A 922 33.93 22.27 16.40
N ASN A 923 35.10 22.18 15.75
CA ASN A 923 36.15 21.26 16.18
C ASN A 923 36.85 21.74 17.46
N GLU A 924 36.96 23.04 17.71
CA GLU A 924 37.42 23.60 19.00
C GLU A 924 36.58 23.02 20.16
N ALA A 925 35.26 23.14 20.07
CA ALA A 925 34.34 22.61 21.09
C ALA A 925 34.49 21.09 21.27
N ARG A 926 34.56 20.33 20.17
CA ARG A 926 34.72 18.87 20.22
C ARG A 926 36.03 18.46 20.90
N VAL A 927 37.13 19.18 20.67
CA VAL A 927 38.41 18.92 21.35
C VAL A 927 38.31 19.23 22.84
N LEU A 928 37.73 20.37 23.22
CA LEU A 928 37.52 20.75 24.62
C LEU A 928 36.68 19.70 25.36
N SER A 929 35.63 19.17 24.73
CA SER A 929 34.83 18.06 25.27
C SER A 929 35.67 16.80 25.52
N ARG A 930 36.53 16.41 24.57
CA ARG A 930 37.40 15.23 24.72
C ARG A 930 38.45 15.45 25.81
N MET A 931 39.00 16.65 25.90
CA MET A 931 39.93 17.01 26.97
C MET A 931 39.27 16.98 28.35
N ALA A 932 38.01 17.42 28.47
CA ALA A 932 37.26 17.29 29.72
C ALA A 932 37.05 15.82 30.14
N LEU A 933 36.72 14.95 29.18
CA LEU A 933 36.60 13.51 29.44
C LEU A 933 37.93 12.91 29.94
N LEU A 934 39.04 13.22 29.26
CA LEU A 934 40.38 12.73 29.61
C LEU A 934 40.88 13.27 30.95
N GLY A 935 40.67 14.56 31.22
CA GLY A 935 41.10 15.18 32.47
C GLY A 935 40.37 14.61 33.70
N THR A 936 39.16 14.10 33.51
CA THR A 936 38.43 13.35 34.54
C THR A 936 39.26 12.15 35.00
N GLU A 937 39.77 11.34 34.07
CA GLU A 937 40.53 10.12 34.38
C GLU A 937 41.82 10.41 35.15
N ILE A 938 42.48 11.52 34.81
CA ILE A 938 43.76 11.95 35.39
C ILE A 938 43.57 12.63 36.76
N GLY A 939 42.35 13.06 37.10
CA GLY A 939 42.02 13.66 38.39
C GLY A 939 42.07 15.19 38.44
N ASP A 940 42.17 15.88 37.29
CA ASP A 940 42.06 17.34 37.23
C ASP A 940 40.62 17.77 36.93
N PHE A 941 39.82 17.82 38.01
CA PHE A 941 38.41 18.17 37.92
C PHE A 941 38.18 19.62 37.50
N SER A 942 39.05 20.55 37.94
CA SER A 942 38.93 21.98 37.66
C SER A 942 39.12 22.30 36.18
N GLU A 943 40.21 21.83 35.58
CA GLU A 943 40.50 22.06 34.16
C GLU A 943 39.44 21.37 33.29
N SER A 944 39.01 20.16 33.68
CA SER A 944 37.95 19.42 32.97
C SER A 944 36.62 20.17 32.97
N LEU A 945 36.24 20.78 34.10
CA LEU A 945 34.99 21.53 34.21
C LEU A 945 35.02 22.81 33.39
N GLU A 946 36.15 23.52 33.37
CA GLU A 946 36.33 24.71 32.53
C GLU A 946 36.27 24.37 31.04
N ASN A 947 36.96 23.31 30.61
CA ASN A 947 36.91 22.82 29.23
C ASN A 947 35.49 22.40 28.82
N SER A 948 34.76 21.71 29.71
CA SER A 948 33.36 21.34 29.49
C SER A 948 32.45 22.57 29.34
N ARG A 949 32.61 23.61 30.17
CA ARG A 949 31.82 24.85 30.10
C ARG A 949 32.07 25.62 28.81
N LYS A 950 33.34 25.82 28.45
CA LYS A 950 33.70 26.47 27.18
C LYS A 950 33.15 25.70 25.98
N SER A 951 33.24 24.38 26.01
CA SER A 951 32.64 23.57 24.95
C SER A 951 31.12 23.75 24.88
N GLU A 952 30.43 23.77 26.02
CA GLU A 952 28.98 23.99 26.08
C GLU A 952 28.58 25.34 25.47
N GLU A 953 29.28 26.42 25.82
CA GLU A 953 29.04 27.76 25.28
C GLU A 953 29.12 27.75 23.75
N ILE A 954 30.18 27.15 23.19
CA ILE A 954 30.37 27.06 21.74
C ILE A 954 29.28 26.20 21.08
N MET A 955 28.92 25.05 21.67
CA MET A 955 27.88 24.19 21.10
C MET A 955 26.51 24.89 21.08
N ARG A 956 26.20 25.68 22.12
CA ARG A 956 24.98 26.51 22.16
C ARG A 956 25.01 27.64 21.14
N GLU A 957 26.14 28.32 20.97
CA GLU A 957 26.33 29.35 19.93
C GLU A 957 26.11 28.78 18.52
N LEU A 958 26.58 27.56 18.27
CA LEU A 958 26.45 26.89 16.98
C LEU A 958 25.08 26.23 16.75
N GLY A 959 24.26 26.10 17.79
CA GLY A 959 23.00 25.33 17.74
C GLY A 959 23.21 23.82 17.54
N ASP A 960 24.38 23.29 17.92
CA ASP A 960 24.71 21.87 17.82
C ASP A 960 24.18 21.11 19.06
N LEU A 961 22.97 20.58 18.94
CA LEU A 961 22.32 19.85 20.03
C LEU A 961 23.02 18.52 20.31
N SER A 962 23.54 17.84 19.28
CA SER A 962 24.24 16.56 19.47
C SER A 962 25.53 16.75 20.25
N GLY A 963 26.30 17.79 19.90
CA GLY A 963 27.48 18.24 20.63
C GLY A 963 27.16 18.66 22.06
N LEU A 964 26.05 19.39 22.27
CA LEU A 964 25.59 19.77 23.61
C LEU A 964 25.26 18.56 24.48
N GLY A 965 24.51 17.58 23.97
CA GLY A 965 24.22 16.33 24.68
C GLY A 965 25.50 15.57 25.06
N PHE A 966 26.53 15.64 24.22
CA PHE A 966 27.81 14.95 24.48
C PHE A 966 28.57 15.63 25.62
N VAL A 967 28.58 16.97 25.64
CA VAL A 967 29.20 17.77 26.71
C VAL A 967 28.50 17.51 28.05
N LEU A 968 27.17 17.49 28.07
CA LEU A 968 26.38 17.22 29.28
C LEU A 968 26.61 15.79 29.78
N SER A 969 26.63 14.80 28.89
CA SER A 969 26.96 13.41 29.23
C SER A 969 28.38 13.28 29.81
N THR A 970 29.35 14.01 29.24
CA THR A 970 30.72 14.06 29.75
C THR A 970 30.76 14.62 31.17
N ARG A 971 30.00 15.69 31.43
CA ARG A 971 29.87 16.27 32.77
C ARG A 971 29.15 15.33 33.75
N GLY A 972 28.15 14.59 33.29
CA GLY A 972 27.52 13.51 34.07
C GLY A 972 28.54 12.45 34.51
N ASN A 973 29.42 12.01 33.60
CA ASN A 973 30.51 11.10 33.92
C ASN A 973 31.52 11.69 34.92
N MET A 974 31.84 12.98 34.79
CA MET A 974 32.70 13.69 35.73
C MET A 974 32.15 13.64 37.16
N TYR A 975 30.90 14.07 37.34
CA TYR A 975 30.26 14.07 38.66
C TYR A 975 30.07 12.66 39.23
N HIS A 976 29.82 11.66 38.38
CA HIS A 976 29.77 10.26 38.82
C HIS A 976 31.13 9.81 39.39
N ARG A 977 32.26 10.11 38.72
CA ARG A 977 33.59 9.75 39.22
C ARG A 977 33.99 10.50 40.50
N HIS A 978 33.41 11.68 40.74
CA HIS A 978 33.57 12.43 41.99
C HIS A 978 32.53 12.10 43.06
N ALA A 979 31.74 11.03 42.87
CA ALA A 979 30.71 10.55 43.80
C ALA A 979 29.56 11.56 44.07
N GLU A 980 29.37 12.55 43.20
CA GLU A 980 28.25 13.50 43.22
C GLU A 980 27.08 12.98 42.38
N LEU A 981 26.48 11.87 42.83
CA LEU A 981 25.53 11.07 42.04
C LEU A 981 24.28 11.85 41.57
N GLU A 982 23.74 12.76 42.39
CA GLU A 982 22.55 13.55 42.01
C GLU A 982 22.84 14.53 40.87
N GLN A 983 24.01 15.16 40.88
CA GLN A 983 24.43 16.05 39.80
C GLN A 983 24.69 15.25 38.52
N ALA A 984 25.29 14.07 38.65
CA ALA A 984 25.43 13.15 37.52
C ALA A 984 24.07 12.80 36.89
N VAL A 985 23.07 12.44 37.70
CA VAL A 985 21.70 12.18 37.23
C VAL A 985 21.14 13.39 36.49
N THR A 986 21.31 14.59 37.03
CA THR A 986 20.78 15.83 36.43
C THR A 986 21.33 16.03 35.01
N TYR A 987 22.64 15.93 34.83
CA TYR A 987 23.26 16.11 33.52
C TYR A 987 22.92 15.00 32.53
N PHE A 988 22.78 13.75 32.97
CA PHE A 988 22.33 12.68 32.08
C PHE A 988 20.87 12.80 31.70
N VAL A 989 19.98 13.30 32.56
CA VAL A 989 18.58 13.60 32.22
C VAL A 989 18.50 14.72 31.17
N GLU A 990 19.29 15.78 31.34
CA GLU A 990 19.35 16.85 30.33
C GLU A 990 19.90 16.37 28.99
N ALA A 991 20.96 15.56 29.01
CA ALA A 991 21.52 14.96 27.79
C ALA A 991 20.52 14.01 27.11
N GLU A 992 19.85 13.16 27.90
CA GLU A 992 18.84 12.22 27.41
C GLU A 992 17.68 12.94 26.73
N LYS A 993 17.19 14.03 27.32
CA LYS A 993 16.13 14.85 26.73
C LYS A 993 16.54 15.37 25.35
N ILE A 994 17.77 15.89 25.23
CA ILE A 994 18.29 16.36 23.94
C ILE A 994 18.38 15.21 22.93
N TYR A 995 18.89 14.05 23.33
CA TYR A 995 18.99 12.90 22.42
C TYR A 995 17.62 12.33 22.01
N ARG A 996 16.60 12.45 22.87
CA ARG A 996 15.21 12.16 22.48
C ARG A 996 14.66 13.16 21.47
N GLU A 997 14.93 14.45 21.65
CA GLU A 997 14.59 15.48 20.67
C GLU A 997 15.26 15.21 19.30
N LEU A 998 16.48 14.68 19.31
CA LEU A 998 17.22 14.27 18.11
C LEU A 998 16.83 12.89 17.55
N ASN A 999 16.08 12.09 18.32
CA ASN A 999 15.82 10.67 18.05
C ASN A 999 17.10 9.85 17.79
N ASP A 1000 18.17 10.17 18.53
CA ASP A 1000 19.43 9.43 18.49
C ASP A 1000 19.33 8.22 19.43
N LYS A 1001 18.75 7.13 18.92
CA LYS A 1001 18.49 5.89 19.68
C LYS A 1001 19.72 5.36 20.41
N ARG A 1002 20.91 5.49 19.80
CA ARG A 1002 22.17 5.02 20.39
C ARG A 1002 22.54 5.86 21.61
N MET A 1003 22.47 7.18 21.49
CA MET A 1003 22.81 8.08 22.58
C MET A 1003 21.75 8.08 23.68
N ILE A 1004 20.48 7.87 23.33
CA ILE A 1004 19.40 7.60 24.30
C ILE A 1004 19.75 6.34 25.10
N ALA A 1005 20.04 5.21 24.43
CA ALA A 1005 20.41 3.98 25.11
C ALA A 1005 21.61 4.17 26.05
N MET A 1006 22.67 4.88 25.61
CA MET A 1006 23.81 5.21 26.46
C MET A 1006 23.39 6.00 27.72
N CYS A 1007 22.56 7.05 27.57
CA CYS A 1007 22.11 7.86 28.71
C CYS A 1007 21.23 7.05 29.66
N LEU A 1008 20.29 6.26 29.14
CA LEU A 1008 19.42 5.39 29.94
C LEU A 1008 20.23 4.36 30.73
N GLY A 1009 21.25 3.75 30.13
CA GLY A 1009 22.13 2.81 30.81
C GLY A 1009 22.91 3.46 31.97
N ASN A 1010 23.41 4.68 31.77
CA ASN A 1010 24.07 5.44 32.83
C ASN A 1010 23.09 5.90 33.93
N LEU A 1011 21.90 6.38 33.56
CA LEU A 1011 20.86 6.76 34.51
C LEU A 1011 20.39 5.57 35.34
N ALA A 1012 20.24 4.40 34.72
CA ALA A 1012 19.92 3.15 35.40
C ALA A 1012 20.99 2.80 36.44
N LEU A 1013 22.29 2.87 36.05
CA LEU A 1013 23.40 2.63 36.96
C LEU A 1013 23.39 3.60 38.15
N LEU A 1014 23.22 4.89 37.90
CA LEU A 1014 23.18 5.93 38.94
C LEU A 1014 21.98 5.75 39.87
N ASN A 1015 20.80 5.45 39.34
CA ASN A 1015 19.61 5.18 40.15
C ASN A 1015 19.77 3.91 41.00
N ARG A 1016 20.42 2.86 40.48
CA ARG A 1016 20.78 1.67 41.26
C ARG A 1016 21.71 2.03 42.43
N GLN A 1017 22.78 2.80 42.18
CA GLN A 1017 23.71 3.26 43.22
C GLN A 1017 23.01 4.13 44.29
N LEU A 1018 22.03 4.94 43.88
CA LEU A 1018 21.17 5.73 44.78
C LEU A 1018 20.06 4.91 45.45
N ARG A 1019 19.98 3.59 45.22
CA ARG A 1019 18.92 2.68 45.70
C ARG A 1019 17.50 3.06 45.25
N ARG A 1020 17.37 3.75 44.11
CA ARG A 1020 16.11 4.15 43.45
C ARG A 1020 15.68 3.10 42.43
N PHE A 1021 15.38 1.89 42.88
CA PHE A 1021 15.08 0.76 42.00
C PHE A 1021 13.85 0.97 41.12
N ASP A 1022 12.79 1.58 41.66
CA ASP A 1022 11.57 1.91 40.91
C ASP A 1022 11.83 2.85 39.72
N ALA A 1023 12.84 3.72 39.83
CA ALA A 1023 13.27 4.60 38.75
C ALA A 1023 14.25 3.89 37.78
N ALA A 1024 15.06 2.94 38.28
CA ALA A 1024 16.05 2.22 37.47
C ALA A 1024 15.41 1.17 36.53
N GLU A 1025 14.41 0.43 37.00
CA GLU A 1025 13.76 -0.65 36.24
C GLU A 1025 13.23 -0.22 34.86
N PRO A 1026 12.42 0.85 34.71
CA PRO A 1026 11.92 1.26 33.39
C PRO A 1026 13.04 1.73 32.45
N LEU A 1027 14.08 2.39 32.97
CA LEU A 1027 15.22 2.87 32.18
C LEU A 1027 16.01 1.70 31.59
N VAL A 1028 16.22 0.65 32.39
CA VAL A 1028 16.91 -0.57 31.98
C VAL A 1028 16.14 -1.32 30.89
N HIS A 1029 14.82 -1.42 31.04
CA HIS A 1029 13.96 -2.08 30.05
C HIS A 1029 14.03 -1.38 28.70
N GLU A 1030 13.81 -0.07 28.66
CA GLU A 1030 13.87 0.71 27.43
C GLU A 1030 15.27 0.66 26.79
N CYS A 1031 16.32 0.79 27.59
CA CYS A 1031 17.70 0.72 27.12
C CYS A 1031 18.03 -0.64 26.48
N THR A 1032 17.50 -1.73 27.04
CA THR A 1032 17.68 -3.10 26.53
C THR A 1032 16.96 -3.29 25.19
N GLU A 1033 15.74 -2.77 25.05
CA GLU A 1033 14.98 -2.81 23.79
C GLU A 1033 15.68 -2.02 22.69
N LEU A 1034 16.14 -0.80 22.99
CA LEU A 1034 16.90 0.02 22.03
C LEU A 1034 18.21 -0.65 21.62
N ALA A 1035 18.96 -1.26 22.56
CA ALA A 1035 20.20 -1.95 22.25
C ALA A 1035 19.97 -3.17 21.33
N ARG A 1036 18.87 -3.92 21.53
CA ARG A 1036 18.46 -5.01 20.63
C ARG A 1036 18.08 -4.50 19.25
N GLU A 1037 17.31 -3.42 19.17
CA GLU A 1037 16.92 -2.79 17.90
C GLU A 1037 18.14 -2.35 17.08
N LEU A 1038 19.13 -1.76 17.75
CA LEU A 1038 20.38 -1.26 17.12
C LEU A 1038 21.37 -2.37 16.78
N GLY A 1039 21.18 -3.59 17.30
CA GLY A 1039 22.15 -4.68 17.21
C GLY A 1039 23.46 -4.41 17.96
N ASP A 1040 23.44 -3.51 18.96
CA ASP A 1040 24.60 -3.17 19.78
C ASP A 1040 24.75 -4.19 20.92
N ARG A 1041 25.45 -5.29 20.62
CA ARG A 1041 25.65 -6.41 21.54
C ARG A 1041 26.42 -6.06 22.80
N LEU A 1042 27.38 -5.14 22.72
CA LEU A 1042 28.18 -4.76 23.89
C LEU A 1042 27.36 -3.91 24.86
N THR A 1043 26.60 -2.93 24.33
CA THR A 1043 25.68 -2.14 25.16
C THR A 1043 24.58 -3.03 25.75
N LEU A 1044 24.04 -3.96 24.95
CA LEU A 1044 23.09 -4.97 25.43
C LEU A 1044 23.67 -5.80 26.58
N ALA A 1045 24.90 -6.31 26.45
CA ALA A 1045 25.57 -7.10 27.50
C ALA A 1045 25.73 -6.30 28.81
N LYS A 1046 26.19 -5.05 28.72
CA LYS A 1046 26.33 -4.15 29.88
C LYS A 1046 24.99 -3.90 30.57
N ASN A 1047 23.93 -3.69 29.80
CA ASN A 1047 22.60 -3.47 30.36
C ASN A 1047 22.04 -4.73 31.01
N LEU A 1048 22.13 -5.89 30.36
CA LEU A 1048 21.70 -7.18 30.91
C LEU A 1048 22.42 -7.49 32.23
N MET A 1049 23.73 -7.24 32.31
CA MET A 1049 24.51 -7.36 33.54
C MET A 1049 23.97 -6.44 34.64
N ASN A 1050 23.81 -5.14 34.35
CA ASN A 1050 23.27 -4.17 35.32
C ASN A 1050 21.86 -4.54 35.77
N THR A 1051 21.01 -5.03 34.86
CA THR A 1051 19.67 -5.55 35.14
C THR A 1051 19.71 -6.73 36.10
N GLY A 1052 20.58 -7.68 35.80
CA GLY A 1052 20.77 -8.89 36.59
C GLY A 1052 21.20 -8.57 38.01
N ILE A 1053 22.24 -7.74 38.15
CA ILE A 1053 22.73 -7.28 39.46
C ILE A 1053 21.62 -6.56 40.24
N MET A 1054 20.86 -5.68 39.58
CA MET A 1054 19.73 -5.00 40.21
C MET A 1054 18.68 -5.99 40.75
N TYR A 1055 18.31 -7.01 39.98
CA TYR A 1055 17.37 -8.03 40.44
C TYR A 1055 17.95 -8.92 41.54
N VAL A 1056 19.26 -9.20 41.53
CA VAL A 1056 19.94 -9.87 42.64
C VAL A 1056 19.84 -9.04 43.92
N GLU A 1057 20.10 -7.73 43.86
CA GLU A 1057 19.99 -6.82 45.01
C GLU A 1057 18.56 -6.74 45.58
N LEU A 1058 17.54 -6.89 44.73
CA LEU A 1058 16.12 -6.94 45.12
C LEU A 1058 15.66 -8.33 45.58
N GLY A 1059 16.50 -9.36 45.45
CA GLY A 1059 16.14 -10.76 45.73
C GLY A 1059 15.22 -11.41 44.69
N HIS A 1060 15.04 -10.79 43.51
CA HIS A 1060 14.20 -11.28 42.42
C HIS A 1060 14.98 -12.28 41.52
N PHE A 1061 15.44 -13.39 42.11
CA PHE A 1061 16.35 -14.33 41.44
C PHE A 1061 15.79 -14.95 40.14
N ASP A 1062 14.47 -15.19 40.07
CA ASP A 1062 13.81 -15.71 38.87
C ASP A 1062 13.87 -14.76 37.67
N ARG A 1063 13.98 -13.44 37.94
CA ARG A 1063 14.16 -12.41 36.91
C ARG A 1063 15.64 -12.14 36.61
N ALA A 1064 16.52 -12.29 37.60
CA ALA A 1064 17.96 -12.06 37.47
C ALA A 1064 18.68 -13.12 36.61
N GLU A 1065 18.36 -14.39 36.83
CA GLU A 1065 19.03 -15.51 36.17
C GLU A 1065 18.95 -15.48 34.63
N PRO A 1066 17.78 -15.32 33.98
CA PRO A 1066 17.71 -15.35 32.51
C PRO A 1066 18.50 -14.20 31.87
N VAL A 1067 18.47 -13.00 32.46
CA VAL A 1067 19.19 -11.83 31.91
C VAL A 1067 20.71 -11.96 32.06
N LEU A 1068 21.19 -12.52 33.18
CA LEU A 1068 22.63 -12.77 33.38
C LEU A 1068 23.14 -13.89 32.47
N LYS A 1069 22.33 -14.95 32.26
CA LYS A 1069 22.65 -16.03 31.30
C LYS A 1069 22.70 -15.54 29.85
N GLU A 1070 21.85 -14.59 29.49
CA GLU A 1070 21.90 -13.93 28.17
C GLU A 1070 23.13 -13.02 28.04
N GLY A 1071 23.49 -12.28 29.10
CA GLY A 1071 24.57 -11.29 29.07
C GLY A 1071 25.99 -11.88 29.09
N ALA A 1072 26.25 -12.93 29.87
CA ALA A 1072 27.61 -13.45 30.07
C ALA A 1072 28.31 -13.89 28.76
N PRO A 1073 27.68 -14.65 27.84
CA PRO A 1073 28.30 -15.04 26.57
C PRO A 1073 28.65 -13.85 25.67
N LEU A 1074 27.87 -12.76 25.74
CA LEU A 1074 28.12 -11.58 24.94
C LEU A 1074 29.42 -10.89 25.32
N PHE A 1075 29.81 -10.90 26.60
CA PHE A 1075 31.12 -10.37 27.01
C PHE A 1075 32.28 -11.25 26.53
N ALA A 1076 32.08 -12.57 26.48
CA ALA A 1076 33.06 -13.50 25.93
C ALA A 1076 33.30 -13.23 24.43
N GLU A 1077 32.24 -13.00 23.64
CA GLU A 1077 32.33 -12.59 22.23
C GLU A 1077 33.20 -11.34 22.01
N HIS A 1078 33.25 -10.45 23.01
CA HIS A 1078 33.98 -9.19 22.97
C HIS A 1078 35.35 -9.23 23.68
N ASN A 1079 35.82 -10.40 24.12
CA ASN A 1079 37.07 -10.55 24.89
C ASN A 1079 37.12 -9.65 26.14
N LEU A 1080 36.01 -9.56 26.88
CA LEU A 1080 35.89 -8.80 28.13
C LEU A 1080 35.71 -9.75 29.34
N PRO A 1081 36.75 -10.52 29.71
CA PRO A 1081 36.65 -11.63 30.68
C PRO A 1081 36.25 -11.15 32.09
N ILE A 1082 36.66 -9.95 32.50
CA ILE A 1082 36.29 -9.36 33.80
C ILE A 1082 34.78 -9.12 33.90
N LEU A 1083 34.15 -8.57 32.86
CA LEU A 1083 32.70 -8.32 32.85
C LEU A 1083 31.90 -9.63 32.74
N GLN A 1084 32.45 -10.61 32.03
CA GLN A 1084 31.92 -11.97 32.01
C GLN A 1084 31.95 -12.59 33.42
N ALA A 1085 33.07 -12.44 34.14
CA ALA A 1085 33.23 -12.95 35.50
C ALA A 1085 32.18 -12.39 36.46
N VAL A 1086 31.87 -11.09 36.39
CA VAL A 1086 30.80 -10.45 37.18
C VAL A 1086 29.43 -11.10 36.93
N CYS A 1087 29.10 -11.43 35.67
CA CYS A 1087 27.83 -12.10 35.37
C CYS A 1087 27.78 -13.51 35.96
N ILE A 1088 28.88 -14.26 35.82
CA ILE A 1088 29.00 -15.64 36.30
C ILE A 1088 28.97 -15.69 37.84
N GLU A 1089 29.64 -14.75 38.51
CA GLU A 1089 29.59 -14.58 39.96
C GLU A 1089 28.14 -14.42 40.47
N ASN A 1090 27.36 -13.55 39.82
CA ASN A 1090 25.98 -13.31 40.23
C ASN A 1090 25.10 -14.54 39.96
N LEU A 1091 25.34 -15.30 38.88
CA LEU A 1091 24.67 -16.58 38.64
C LEU A 1091 25.04 -17.64 39.69
N ALA A 1092 26.32 -17.70 40.09
CA ALA A 1092 26.81 -18.58 41.14
C ALA A 1092 26.18 -18.25 42.50
N PHE A 1093 26.07 -16.95 42.82
CA PHE A 1093 25.38 -16.48 44.01
C PHE A 1093 23.90 -16.88 44.01
N ILE A 1094 23.18 -16.72 42.89
CA ILE A 1094 21.78 -17.17 42.75
C ILE A 1094 21.64 -18.68 42.98
N ALA A 1095 22.54 -19.50 42.43
CA ALA A 1095 22.53 -20.94 42.65
C ALA A 1095 22.70 -21.29 44.13
N GLY A 1096 23.61 -20.57 44.81
CA GLY A 1096 23.80 -20.67 46.26
C GLY A 1096 22.54 -20.33 47.04
N GLN A 1097 21.88 -19.21 46.75
CA GLN A 1097 20.62 -18.81 47.42
C GLN A 1097 19.50 -19.85 47.27
N ARG A 1098 19.53 -20.66 46.20
CA ARG A 1098 18.56 -21.75 45.94
C ARG A 1098 18.97 -23.10 46.53
N GLY A 1099 20.10 -23.18 47.24
CA GLY A 1099 20.59 -24.40 47.88
C GLY A 1099 21.44 -25.30 46.98
N ASP A 1100 21.75 -24.89 45.74
CA ASP A 1100 22.62 -25.63 44.83
C ASP A 1100 24.08 -25.19 45.01
N LEU A 1101 24.68 -25.69 46.08
CA LEU A 1101 26.05 -25.35 46.45
C LEU A 1101 27.08 -25.87 45.43
N GLU A 1102 26.80 -26.98 44.75
CA GLU A 1102 27.72 -27.56 43.77
C GLU A 1102 27.86 -26.65 42.54
N SER A 1103 26.73 -26.24 41.96
CA SER A 1103 26.71 -25.30 40.84
C SER A 1103 27.25 -23.93 41.24
N ALA A 1104 26.97 -23.46 42.46
CA ALA A 1104 27.51 -22.20 42.96
C ALA A 1104 29.05 -22.21 43.01
N LEU A 1105 29.65 -23.26 43.57
CA LEU A 1105 31.11 -23.37 43.67
C LEU A 1105 31.78 -23.53 42.31
N ALA A 1106 31.16 -24.28 41.39
CA ALA A 1106 31.61 -24.36 40.00
C ALA A 1106 31.61 -22.97 39.33
N GLY A 1107 30.52 -22.22 39.46
CA GLY A 1107 30.42 -20.87 38.90
C GLY A 1107 31.43 -19.88 39.50
N PHE A 1108 31.65 -19.90 40.82
CA PHE A 1108 32.69 -19.05 41.43
C PHE A 1108 34.10 -19.40 40.94
N ASN A 1109 34.43 -20.69 40.77
CA ASN A 1109 35.73 -21.10 40.21
C ASN A 1109 35.90 -20.63 38.77
N GLU A 1110 34.83 -20.71 37.96
CA GLU A 1110 34.83 -20.20 36.58
C GLU A 1110 35.05 -18.68 36.56
N ALA A 1111 34.31 -17.92 37.38
CA ALA A 1111 34.48 -16.47 37.49
C ALA A 1111 35.90 -16.08 37.96
N GLU A 1112 36.46 -16.77 38.95
CA GLU A 1112 37.84 -16.52 39.40
C GLU A 1112 38.87 -16.81 38.30
N SER A 1113 38.64 -17.82 37.45
CA SER A 1113 39.56 -18.19 36.36
C SER A 1113 39.65 -17.15 35.23
N LEU A 1114 38.71 -16.21 35.18
CA LEU A 1114 38.64 -15.12 34.20
C LEU A 1114 39.34 -13.83 34.69
N CYS A 1115 39.86 -13.82 35.93
CA CYS A 1115 40.58 -12.69 36.51
C CYS A 1115 42.09 -13.01 36.61
N ASP A 1116 42.95 -12.10 36.17
CA ASP A 1116 44.38 -12.41 35.95
C ASP A 1116 45.33 -12.11 37.13
N ASP A 1117 44.92 -11.48 38.24
CA ASP A 1117 45.83 -11.19 39.37
C ASP A 1117 45.11 -10.95 40.72
N ALA A 1118 45.86 -11.05 41.83
CA ALA A 1118 45.37 -10.81 43.20
C ALA A 1118 44.98 -9.34 43.52
N GLU A 1119 45.32 -8.39 42.63
CA GLU A 1119 45.01 -6.96 42.77
C GLU A 1119 43.72 -6.53 42.03
N ASP A 1120 43.06 -7.45 41.30
CA ASP A 1120 41.79 -7.16 40.64
C ASP A 1120 40.65 -7.09 41.67
N MET A 1121 40.03 -5.90 41.81
CA MET A 1121 38.89 -5.67 42.70
C MET A 1121 37.68 -6.57 42.38
N THR A 1122 37.56 -7.03 41.14
CA THR A 1122 36.53 -7.98 40.72
C THR A 1122 36.75 -9.32 41.39
N LEU A 1123 38.00 -9.78 41.46
CA LEU A 1123 38.38 -11.02 42.13
C LEU A 1123 38.10 -10.95 43.65
N VAL A 1124 38.26 -9.76 44.25
CA VAL A 1124 37.88 -9.52 45.66
C VAL A 1124 36.37 -9.68 45.85
N GLY A 1125 35.55 -9.14 44.93
CA GLY A 1125 34.10 -9.31 44.92
C GLY A 1125 33.67 -10.77 44.81
N ILE A 1126 34.25 -11.50 43.84
CA ILE A 1126 33.95 -12.92 43.61
C ILE A 1126 34.26 -13.78 44.85
N ARG A 1127 35.45 -13.58 45.44
CA ARG A 1127 35.86 -14.29 46.67
C ARG A 1127 34.95 -13.96 47.86
N THR A 1128 34.47 -12.73 47.92
CA THR A 1128 33.51 -12.27 48.94
C THR A 1128 32.18 -12.99 48.79
N ALA A 1129 31.56 -12.95 47.60
CA ALA A 1129 30.29 -13.61 47.33
C ALA A 1129 30.37 -15.14 47.54
N ARG A 1130 31.52 -15.74 47.21
CA ARG A 1130 31.81 -17.16 47.48
C ARG A 1130 31.87 -17.46 48.98
N ALA A 1131 32.56 -16.63 49.75
CA ALA A 1131 32.64 -16.78 51.21
C ALA A 1131 31.26 -16.66 51.87
N GLU A 1132 30.44 -15.68 51.44
CA GLU A 1132 29.06 -15.51 51.91
C GLU A 1132 28.19 -16.75 51.60
N THR A 1133 28.32 -17.30 50.39
CA THR A 1133 27.59 -18.51 49.98
C THR A 1133 27.99 -19.74 50.80
N LEU A 1134 29.29 -19.94 51.04
CA LEU A 1134 29.81 -21.02 51.88
C LEU A 1134 29.34 -20.91 53.33
N ILE A 1135 29.32 -19.69 53.87
CA ILE A 1135 28.79 -19.38 55.21
C ILE A 1135 27.32 -19.77 55.31
N MET A 1136 26.50 -19.38 54.32
CA MET A 1136 25.08 -19.70 54.28
C MET A 1136 24.81 -21.21 54.34
N HIS A 1137 25.70 -22.03 53.77
CA HIS A 1137 25.60 -23.50 53.75
C HIS A 1137 26.38 -24.18 54.89
N GLY A 1138 26.88 -23.42 55.87
CA GLY A 1138 27.57 -23.96 57.04
C GLY A 1138 29.01 -24.42 56.82
N ARG A 1139 29.63 -24.12 55.67
CA ARG A 1139 31.03 -24.50 55.33
C ARG A 1139 32.05 -23.44 55.78
N ASN A 1140 32.02 -23.12 57.06
CA ASN A 1140 32.77 -21.98 57.63
C ASN A 1140 34.30 -22.11 57.53
N SER A 1141 34.85 -23.33 57.60
CA SER A 1141 36.28 -23.59 57.47
C SER A 1141 36.84 -23.25 56.08
N GLU A 1142 35.99 -23.30 55.05
CA GLU A 1142 36.37 -22.98 53.66
C GLU A 1142 36.12 -21.50 53.33
N ALA A 1143 35.16 -20.87 53.99
CA ALA A 1143 34.88 -19.44 53.83
C ALA A 1143 35.98 -18.55 54.46
N ALA A 1144 36.56 -18.98 55.59
CA ALA A 1144 37.55 -18.21 56.34
C ALA A 1144 38.78 -17.74 55.52
N PRO A 1145 39.51 -18.60 54.77
CA PRO A 1145 40.66 -18.16 53.99
C PRO A 1145 40.28 -17.22 52.83
N LEU A 1146 39.09 -17.37 52.23
CA LEU A 1146 38.60 -16.48 51.18
C LEU A 1146 38.27 -15.09 51.70
N ALA A 1147 37.65 -15.02 52.88
CA ALA A 1147 37.36 -13.76 53.55
C ALA A 1147 38.64 -13.00 53.95
N VAL A 1148 39.66 -13.70 54.46
CA VAL A 1148 40.97 -13.11 54.77
C VAL A 1148 41.63 -12.57 53.50
N ALA A 1149 41.68 -13.38 52.44
CA ALA A 1149 42.26 -12.97 51.16
C ALA A 1149 41.55 -11.76 50.54
N ALA A 1150 40.22 -11.65 50.68
CA ALA A 1150 39.45 -10.51 50.22
C ALA A 1150 39.76 -9.23 51.02
N VAL A 1151 39.92 -9.35 52.34
CA VAL A 1151 40.28 -8.22 53.22
C VAL A 1151 41.72 -7.73 52.96
N ASP A 1152 42.67 -8.64 52.77
CA ASP A 1152 44.07 -8.30 52.46
C ASP A 1152 44.20 -7.61 51.09
N ALA A 1153 43.51 -8.11 50.06
CA ALA A 1153 43.50 -7.50 48.73
C ALA A 1153 42.80 -6.12 48.73
N TRP A 1154 41.72 -5.96 49.50
CA TRP A 1154 41.07 -4.66 49.71
C TRP A 1154 41.97 -3.65 50.43
N HIS A 1155 42.77 -4.12 51.41
CA HIS A 1155 43.69 -3.25 52.15
C HIS A 1155 44.72 -2.58 51.22
N ASN A 1156 45.17 -3.29 50.19
CA ASN A 1156 46.15 -2.78 49.23
C ASN A 1156 45.55 -1.82 48.18
N SER A 1157 44.21 -1.69 48.07
CA SER A 1157 43.54 -0.98 46.96
C SER A 1157 43.05 0.46 47.24
N SER A 1158 43.29 1.02 48.44
CA SER A 1158 43.08 2.46 48.76
C SER A 1158 41.67 3.05 48.47
N GLN A 1159 40.57 2.32 48.70
CA GLN A 1159 39.18 2.78 48.39
C GLN A 1159 38.13 2.55 49.52
N PRO A 1160 37.02 3.34 49.62
CA PRO A 1160 36.24 3.52 50.86
C PRO A 1160 35.15 2.47 51.21
N HIS A 1161 34.87 1.47 50.37
CA HIS A 1161 33.60 0.69 50.43
C HIS A 1161 33.64 -0.61 51.28
N GLY A 1162 34.74 -0.94 51.96
CA GLY A 1162 34.91 -2.21 52.73
C GLY A 1162 34.09 -2.34 54.03
N ARG A 1163 33.16 -1.42 54.32
CA ARG A 1163 32.44 -1.35 55.61
C ARG A 1163 31.36 -2.42 55.77
N ASP A 1164 30.73 -2.87 54.70
CA ASP A 1164 29.62 -3.83 54.77
C ASP A 1164 30.11 -5.29 54.80
N LEU A 1165 31.22 -5.59 54.12
CA LEU A 1165 31.93 -6.87 54.19
C LEU A 1165 32.46 -7.16 55.61
N PHE A 1166 33.06 -6.15 56.24
CA PHE A 1166 33.51 -6.24 57.64
C PHE A 1166 32.32 -6.46 58.61
N ARG A 1167 31.15 -5.84 58.36
CA ARG A 1167 29.94 -6.04 59.17
C ARG A 1167 29.36 -7.44 59.04
N ALA A 1168 29.33 -8.01 57.84
CA ALA A 1168 28.84 -9.37 57.58
C ALA A 1168 29.72 -10.43 58.25
N LEU A 1169 31.05 -10.29 58.12
CA LEU A 1169 32.04 -11.16 58.78
C LEU A 1169 31.95 -11.07 60.31
N VAL A 1170 31.80 -9.87 60.86
CA VAL A 1170 31.66 -9.66 62.32
C VAL A 1170 30.32 -10.16 62.85
N ALA A 1171 29.23 -10.06 62.08
CA ALA A 1171 27.91 -10.59 62.48
C ALA A 1171 27.91 -12.12 62.55
N HIS A 1172 28.60 -12.79 61.62
CA HIS A 1172 28.73 -14.25 61.56
C HIS A 1172 29.70 -14.83 62.61
N ALA A 1173 30.76 -14.10 62.96
CA ALA A 1173 31.61 -14.45 64.10
C ALA A 1173 30.84 -14.51 65.44
N ARG A 1174 29.63 -13.92 65.53
CA ARG A 1174 28.76 -14.00 66.71
C ARG A 1174 27.96 -15.30 66.81
N THR A 1175 27.82 -16.06 65.72
CA THR A 1175 26.84 -17.16 65.60
C THR A 1175 27.49 -18.55 65.47
N THR A 1176 28.81 -18.64 65.34
CA THR A 1176 29.54 -19.90 65.12
C THR A 1176 30.34 -20.37 66.34
N GLN A 1177 30.29 -21.66 66.64
CA GLN A 1177 31.02 -22.29 67.77
C GLN A 1177 32.53 -22.48 67.52
N ASP A 1178 33.02 -22.28 66.30
CA ASP A 1178 34.46 -22.27 65.96
C ASP A 1178 35.06 -20.86 66.09
N ALA A 1179 34.86 -20.26 67.25
CA ALA A 1179 35.21 -18.87 67.55
C ALA A 1179 36.72 -18.57 67.40
N LYS A 1180 37.62 -19.55 67.54
CA LYS A 1180 39.06 -19.29 67.65
C LYS A 1180 39.72 -18.74 66.38
N MET A 1181 39.42 -19.29 65.21
CA MET A 1181 40.01 -18.84 63.94
C MET A 1181 39.39 -17.54 63.45
N ALA A 1182 38.06 -17.39 63.59
CA ALA A 1182 37.37 -16.14 63.27
C ALA A 1182 37.80 -14.98 64.18
N ILE A 1183 38.06 -15.26 65.46
CA ILE A 1183 38.61 -14.28 66.41
C ILE A 1183 40.04 -13.90 66.03
N GLN A 1184 40.89 -14.85 65.64
CA GLN A 1184 42.28 -14.56 65.27
C GLN A 1184 42.37 -13.70 64.00
N SER A 1185 41.58 -14.00 62.97
CA SER A 1185 41.50 -13.17 61.76
C SER A 1185 40.85 -11.80 62.03
N ALA A 1186 39.86 -11.72 62.94
CA ALA A 1186 39.30 -10.44 63.37
C ALA A 1186 40.25 -9.62 64.25
N GLU A 1187 41.10 -10.26 65.04
CA GLU A 1187 42.16 -9.65 65.86
C GLU A 1187 43.28 -9.08 64.98
N GLU A 1188 43.74 -9.83 63.98
CA GLU A 1188 44.73 -9.37 63.00
C GLU A 1188 44.19 -8.17 62.19
N ALA A 1189 42.94 -8.24 61.72
CA ALA A 1189 42.27 -7.10 61.07
C ALA A 1189 42.08 -5.89 62.01
N MET A 1190 41.80 -6.11 63.30
CA MET A 1190 41.68 -5.06 64.32
C MET A 1190 43.03 -4.42 64.68
N GLN A 1191 44.11 -5.21 64.72
CA GLN A 1191 45.44 -4.74 65.03
C GLN A 1191 45.97 -3.86 63.89
N LEU A 1192 45.66 -4.23 62.65
CA LEU A 1192 45.91 -3.43 61.45
C LEU A 1192 45.09 -2.13 61.46
N ALA A 1193 43.78 -2.20 61.74
CA ALA A 1193 42.91 -1.01 61.79
C ALA A 1193 43.30 0.01 62.88
N ARG A 1194 43.86 -0.45 64.01
CA ARG A 1194 44.38 0.42 65.08
C ARG A 1194 45.73 1.05 64.74
N GLN A 1195 46.58 0.37 63.97
CA GLN A 1195 47.88 0.90 63.52
C GLN A 1195 47.73 2.00 62.45
N LEU A 1196 46.59 2.06 61.76
CA LEU A 1196 46.38 2.90 60.58
C LEU A 1196 45.57 4.20 60.83
N HIS A 1197 45.39 4.64 62.08
CA HIS A 1197 44.69 5.89 62.44
C HIS A 1197 43.39 6.16 61.65
N PHE A 1198 42.38 5.30 61.80
CA PHE A 1198 41.01 5.74 61.52
C PHE A 1198 40.71 6.97 62.38
N SER A 1199 40.49 8.13 61.74
CA SER A 1199 40.06 9.35 62.39
C SER A 1199 38.85 9.06 63.28
N ALA A 1200 38.94 9.54 64.53
CA ALA A 1200 38.02 9.28 65.62
C ALA A 1200 36.70 10.06 65.54
N ASP A 1201 36.36 10.67 64.40
CA ASP A 1201 35.18 11.54 64.30
C ASP A 1201 33.93 10.80 63.80
N ASP A 1202 33.56 9.77 64.57
CA ASP A 1202 32.26 9.06 64.59
C ASP A 1202 32.19 7.72 63.83
N PRO A 1203 32.73 6.62 64.40
CA PRO A 1203 32.36 5.28 63.94
C PRO A 1203 30.87 5.05 64.23
N SER A 1204 30.10 4.71 63.19
CA SER A 1204 28.65 4.49 63.29
C SER A 1204 28.27 3.64 64.52
N PRO A 1205 27.13 3.89 65.19
CA PRO A 1205 26.74 3.20 66.43
C PRO A 1205 26.82 1.66 66.37
N SER A 1206 26.65 1.07 65.19
CA SER A 1206 26.78 -0.38 64.95
C SER A 1206 28.23 -0.89 65.02
N ILE A 1207 29.23 -0.09 64.62
CA ILE A 1207 30.66 -0.40 64.75
C ILE A 1207 31.06 -0.32 66.22
N GLN A 1208 30.64 0.72 66.95
CA GLN A 1208 30.86 0.81 68.39
C GLN A 1208 30.18 -0.34 69.15
N ALA A 1209 28.94 -0.69 68.81
CA ALA A 1209 28.24 -1.84 69.38
C ALA A 1209 28.97 -3.16 69.08
N SER A 1210 29.58 -3.28 67.91
CA SER A 1210 30.33 -4.47 67.50
C SER A 1210 31.69 -4.59 68.17
N LEU A 1211 32.40 -3.48 68.33
CA LEU A 1211 33.63 -3.39 69.12
C LEU A 1211 33.35 -3.71 70.60
N LYS A 1212 32.23 -3.23 71.15
CA LYS A 1212 31.81 -3.49 72.53
C LYS A 1212 31.36 -4.94 72.74
N PHE A 1213 30.70 -5.55 71.76
CA PHE A 1213 30.33 -6.97 71.78
C PHE A 1213 31.57 -7.87 71.77
N LEU A 1214 32.51 -7.63 70.86
CA LEU A 1214 33.76 -8.42 70.76
C LEU A 1214 34.61 -8.30 72.03
N SER A 1215 34.75 -7.08 72.58
CA SER A 1215 35.45 -6.87 73.85
C SER A 1215 34.79 -7.56 75.04
N ASN A 1216 33.45 -7.62 75.08
CA ASN A 1216 32.71 -8.31 76.14
C ASN A 1216 32.71 -9.84 75.97
N PHE A 1217 32.78 -10.34 74.74
CA PHE A 1217 32.88 -11.77 74.44
C PHE A 1217 34.27 -12.32 74.77
N GLN A 1218 35.33 -11.53 74.58
CA GLN A 1218 36.72 -11.86 74.99
C GLN A 1218 36.91 -11.95 76.52
N LYS A 1219 36.04 -11.27 77.29
CA LYS A 1219 36.06 -11.27 78.77
C LYS A 1219 35.28 -12.43 79.39
N LYS A 1220 34.41 -13.09 78.62
CA LYS A 1220 33.70 -14.31 79.02
C LYS A 1220 34.48 -15.53 78.56
#